data_AF-A0A953GW36-F1
#
_entry.id   AF-A0A953GW36-F1
#
_cell.length_a   1.000
_cell.length_b   1.000
_cell.length_c   1.000
_cell.angle_alpha   90.00
_cell.angle_beta   90.00
_cell.angle_gamma   90.00
#
_symmetry.space_group_name_H-M   'P 1'
#
loop_
_entity.id
_entity.type
_entity.pdbx_description
1 polymer ?
#
loop_
_entity_poly.entity_id
_entity_poly.type
_entity_poly.pdbx_seq_one_letter_code
_entity_poly.pdbx_strand_id
1 'polypeptide(L)'
;MTKQKLIAFAMAAGMVLAACVPQTPPTATAAPKPTDPPKPTAAPATAAPATAAPTTAAPVATAVPAAASPLGKEYGEALAGAYKGKKVTVDGPFSGEDAKKFADTLKEFSDKTGITIEYVGGKEFEKAISVKVDGGNAPDIADFPQPGLAARFAAQGKLTDLSKVLSMDFVQKNYNKSWLDMATMPGKDGKGIMAGVWERVNGKSLVWYPKAAFDKAGYKVPTTWAELVALQDQIKKDGDAPWCIGIESGTATGWAFTDWVEEMMLRTTSPENYDKWVTNGLKFNSPEVKAAVTEVSKIWFDDKNVYGGRKAIATTGFGDAPTPMFAKPAPKCWLHKQGNFITSFFPKDVKEGTDYDFFYLPGLDAKYGSPVLVAGDLMTMFNDRPEVRALMQYFTSAEHLKVWLKTGGAISPHQDAKADMYGSKVEAKIGDIIQKATAVRFDGSDLMPGEVGAGSFWKLGTDYVTGAITLDAFADGVDKSWPKAAAPAAAGGANLGKEYTDALAGAYKGKKVTVDGPFSGEDAKKFADTLKEFSDKTGITIEYVGGKEFEKAISVKVDGGNAPDIADFPQPGLAARFAAQGKLTDLSKVLSMDFVQKNYNKSWLDMATMPGKDGKGIMAGVWERVNGKSLVWYPKAAFDKAGYKVPTTWAELVALQDQIKKDGDAPWCIGIESGTATGWAFTDWVEEMMLRTTSPENYDKWVTNGLKFNSPEVKAAVTEVSKIWFDDKNVYGGRKAIATTGFGDAPTPMFAKPAPKCWLHKQGNFITSFFPKDVKEGTDYDFFYLPGLDAKYGSPVLVAGDLMTMFNDRPEVRALMQYFTSAEHLKVWLKTGGAISPHQDAKADMYGSKVEAKIGDIIQKATAVRFDGSDLMPGEVGAGSFWKLGTDYVTGAITLDAFADGVDKSWPR
;
A
#
# COMPACT_ATOMS: atom_id res chain seq x y z
N MET A 1 -56.18 -32.06 -25.16
CA MET A 1 -55.70 -32.75 -23.94
C MET A 1 -54.86 -31.76 -23.17
N THR A 2 -55.47 -30.93 -22.30
CA THR A 2 -55.51 -31.05 -20.82
C THR A 2 -54.11 -31.09 -20.17
N LYS A 3 -53.75 -30.29 -19.16
CA LYS A 3 -54.50 -29.36 -18.28
C LYS A 3 -53.47 -28.50 -17.51
N GLN A 4 -53.83 -27.25 -17.25
CA GLN A 4 -53.08 -26.28 -16.46
C GLN A 4 -54.01 -25.71 -15.37
N LYS A 5 -53.44 -25.45 -14.17
CA LYS A 5 -53.82 -24.50 -13.10
C LYS A 5 -55.12 -24.73 -12.29
N LEU A 6 -55.07 -24.47 -10.96
CA LEU A 6 -55.59 -23.27 -10.25
C LEU A 6 -55.72 -23.48 -8.70
N ILE A 7 -55.27 -22.47 -7.93
CA ILE A 7 -55.85 -21.80 -6.73
C ILE A 7 -56.00 -22.52 -5.35
N ALA A 8 -55.51 -21.88 -4.28
CA ALA A 8 -56.24 -21.31 -3.11
C ALA A 8 -55.28 -21.15 -1.89
N PHE A 9 -54.99 -19.97 -1.31
CA PHE A 9 -55.74 -18.99 -0.49
C PHE A 9 -55.90 -19.32 1.03
N ALA A 10 -55.23 -18.49 1.85
CA ALA A 10 -55.55 -17.90 3.17
C ALA A 10 -55.87 -18.74 4.43
N MET A 11 -55.20 -18.38 5.54
CA MET A 11 -55.70 -18.12 6.92
C MET A 11 -54.48 -17.91 7.84
N ALA A 12 -54.50 -17.32 9.02
CA ALA A 12 -55.24 -16.27 9.72
C ALA A 12 -54.58 -16.20 11.12
N ALA A 13 -54.66 -15.04 11.79
CA ALA A 13 -54.02 -14.72 13.06
C ALA A 13 -54.57 -15.49 14.28
N GLY A 14 -53.81 -15.53 15.40
CA GLY A 14 -54.33 -16.01 16.70
C GLY A 14 -53.34 -16.15 17.86
N MET A 15 -53.08 -15.03 18.55
CA MET A 15 -52.78 -14.78 19.98
C MET A 15 -52.36 -15.90 20.99
N VAL A 16 -51.24 -15.64 21.69
CA VAL A 16 -51.06 -15.41 23.16
C VAL A 16 -51.67 -16.41 24.18
N LEU A 17 -50.83 -17.15 24.95
CA LEU A 17 -50.64 -17.14 26.44
C LEU A 17 -50.08 -18.46 27.03
N ALA A 18 -49.06 -18.31 27.90
CA ALA A 18 -48.68 -19.10 29.09
C ALA A 18 -48.33 -20.61 29.00
N ALA A 19 -47.08 -20.97 29.37
CA ALA A 19 -46.75 -21.57 30.68
C ALA A 19 -45.30 -22.13 30.71
N CYS A 20 -44.58 -21.83 31.79
CA CYS A 20 -43.28 -22.39 32.13
C CYS A 20 -43.36 -23.89 32.48
N VAL A 21 -42.53 -24.74 31.85
CA VAL A 21 -41.97 -25.99 32.41
C VAL A 21 -40.59 -26.21 31.75
N PRO A 22 -39.53 -26.58 32.49
CA PRO A 22 -38.17 -26.62 31.96
C PRO A 22 -37.97 -27.81 31.02
N GLN A 23 -37.72 -27.55 29.74
CA GLN A 23 -37.29 -28.59 28.80
C GLN A 23 -35.77 -28.76 28.86
N THR A 24 -35.39 -29.96 29.26
CA THR A 24 -34.05 -30.54 29.18
C THR A 24 -33.54 -30.45 27.73
N PRO A 25 -32.27 -30.07 27.49
CA PRO A 25 -31.72 -30.05 26.13
C PRO A 25 -31.77 -31.46 25.50
N PRO A 26 -32.11 -31.59 24.21
CA PRO A 26 -32.05 -32.86 23.51
C PRO A 26 -30.61 -33.37 23.47
N THR A 27 -30.48 -34.66 23.78
CA THR A 27 -29.22 -35.41 23.74
C THR A 27 -28.65 -35.35 22.32
N ALA A 28 -27.44 -34.80 22.19
CA ALA A 28 -26.72 -34.81 20.93
C ALA A 28 -26.39 -36.26 20.53
N THR A 29 -26.96 -36.72 19.42
CA THR A 29 -26.56 -37.96 18.76
C THR A 29 -25.11 -37.82 18.32
N ALA A 30 -24.24 -38.69 18.84
CA ALA A 30 -22.82 -38.70 18.52
C ALA A 30 -22.58 -38.91 17.02
N ALA A 31 -21.74 -38.05 16.43
CA ALA A 31 -21.16 -38.26 15.11
C ALA A 31 -20.28 -39.53 15.11
N PRO A 32 -20.25 -40.32 14.02
CA PRO A 32 -19.45 -41.54 13.95
C PRO A 32 -17.94 -41.24 13.98
N LYS A 33 -17.21 -42.04 14.76
CA LYS A 33 -15.76 -41.96 14.96
C LYS A 33 -15.02 -42.32 13.66
N PRO A 34 -13.96 -41.59 13.26
CA PRO A 34 -13.12 -41.99 12.13
C PRO A 34 -12.39 -43.31 12.43
N THR A 35 -12.42 -44.24 11.47
CA THR A 35 -11.69 -45.52 11.51
C THR A 35 -10.23 -45.33 11.09
N ASP A 36 -9.31 -45.84 11.91
CA ASP A 36 -7.86 -45.85 11.65
C ASP A 36 -7.48 -46.71 10.43
N PRO A 37 -6.56 -46.26 9.54
CA PRO A 37 -5.91 -47.13 8.56
C PRO A 37 -4.75 -47.95 9.17
N PRO A 38 -4.40 -49.10 8.58
CA PRO A 38 -3.78 -50.23 9.26
C PRO A 38 -2.25 -50.13 9.42
N LYS A 39 -1.77 -50.73 10.53
CA LYS A 39 -0.34 -50.80 10.91
C LYS A 39 0.43 -51.81 10.03
N PRO A 40 1.72 -51.55 9.69
CA PRO A 40 2.49 -52.38 8.75
C PRO A 40 2.95 -53.70 9.39
N THR A 41 2.82 -54.79 8.63
CA THR A 41 3.31 -56.13 8.98
C THR A 41 4.78 -56.32 8.59
N ALA A 42 5.50 -57.07 9.43
CA ALA A 42 6.94 -57.25 9.45
C ALA A 42 7.54 -57.98 8.24
N ALA A 43 8.78 -57.60 7.91
CA ALA A 43 9.65 -58.26 6.94
C ALA A 43 10.37 -59.49 7.55
N PRO A 44 10.69 -60.53 6.76
CA PRO A 44 11.55 -61.63 7.20
C PRO A 44 13.05 -61.32 7.05
N ALA A 45 13.85 -61.94 7.91
CA ALA A 45 15.27 -61.68 8.12
C ALA A 45 16.24 -62.56 7.28
N THR A 46 17.35 -61.90 6.90
CA THR A 46 18.76 -62.36 6.81
C THR A 46 19.21 -63.54 5.93
N ALA A 47 20.20 -63.24 5.05
CA ALA A 47 21.37 -64.09 4.80
C ALA A 47 22.65 -63.23 4.71
N ALA A 48 23.74 -63.75 5.28
CA ALA A 48 24.99 -63.09 5.65
C ALA A 48 26.02 -62.92 4.49
N PRO A 49 27.08 -62.09 4.67
CA PRO A 49 28.12 -61.83 3.66
C PRO A 49 29.37 -62.72 3.83
N ALA A 50 30.03 -63.06 2.71
CA ALA A 50 31.30 -63.77 2.68
C ALA A 50 32.42 -62.94 2.02
N THR A 51 33.37 -62.49 2.87
CA THR A 51 34.84 -62.35 2.76
C THR A 51 35.59 -62.10 1.43
N ALA A 52 36.31 -60.95 1.38
CA ALA A 52 37.75 -60.67 1.12
C ALA A 52 38.49 -61.33 -0.09
N ALA A 53 39.40 -60.74 -0.89
CA ALA A 53 40.26 -59.52 -0.92
C ALA A 53 40.90 -59.42 -2.34
N PRO A 54 42.02 -58.70 -2.59
CA PRO A 54 42.31 -57.26 -2.50
C PRO A 54 42.75 -56.68 -3.88
N THR A 55 42.64 -55.37 -4.17
CA THR A 55 43.74 -54.62 -4.86
C THR A 55 43.52 -53.11 -4.99
N THR A 56 44.65 -52.42 -4.77
CA THR A 56 45.07 -51.08 -5.22
C THR A 56 44.30 -49.85 -4.75
N ALA A 57 44.90 -49.21 -3.73
CA ALA A 57 44.76 -47.81 -3.42
C ALA A 57 45.05 -46.93 -4.66
N ALA A 58 44.06 -46.14 -5.06
CA ALA A 58 44.25 -44.90 -5.81
C ALA A 58 44.35 -43.75 -4.79
N PRO A 59 45.19 -42.73 -5.04
CA PRO A 59 45.68 -41.86 -3.99
C PRO A 59 44.53 -41.10 -3.33
N VAL A 60 44.57 -41.08 -1.99
CA VAL A 60 43.97 -40.01 -1.21
C VAL A 60 44.48 -38.72 -1.84
N ALA A 61 43.60 -37.98 -2.50
CA ALA A 61 43.90 -36.61 -2.90
C ALA A 61 44.19 -35.87 -1.60
N THR A 62 45.47 -35.73 -1.29
CA THR A 62 45.97 -34.78 -0.31
C THR A 62 45.22 -33.49 -0.55
N ALA A 63 44.50 -33.02 0.47
CA ALA A 63 43.89 -31.70 0.47
C ALA A 63 44.98 -30.72 0.01
N VAL A 64 44.81 -30.22 -1.21
CA VAL A 64 45.61 -29.10 -1.69
C VAL A 64 45.36 -27.99 -0.66
N PRO A 65 46.39 -27.41 -0.03
CA PRO A 65 46.19 -26.25 0.83
C PRO A 65 45.35 -25.27 0.03
N ALA A 66 44.20 -24.83 0.56
CA ALA A 66 43.34 -23.87 -0.13
C ALA A 66 44.24 -22.71 -0.56
N ALA A 67 44.56 -22.65 -1.86
CA ALA A 67 45.33 -21.55 -2.39
C ALA A 67 44.54 -20.30 -2.02
N ALA A 68 45.21 -19.29 -1.45
CA ALA A 68 44.57 -18.05 -1.07
C ALA A 68 43.92 -17.44 -2.33
N SER A 69 42.63 -17.64 -2.49
CA SER A 69 41.91 -17.10 -3.63
C SER A 69 41.82 -15.59 -3.44
N PRO A 70 42.09 -14.78 -4.48
CA PRO A 70 41.98 -13.33 -4.37
C PRO A 70 40.56 -12.88 -3.99
N LEU A 71 39.53 -13.68 -4.32
CA LEU A 71 38.13 -13.38 -3.98
C LEU A 71 37.81 -13.57 -2.49
N GLY A 72 38.58 -14.41 -1.79
CA GLY A 72 38.41 -14.66 -0.36
C GLY A 72 38.65 -16.11 0.06
N LYS A 73 38.75 -16.32 1.37
CA LYS A 73 39.07 -17.60 2.00
C LYS A 73 38.00 -18.66 1.71
N GLU A 74 36.74 -18.35 1.99
CA GLU A 74 35.63 -19.29 1.85
C GLU A 74 35.43 -19.75 0.40
N TYR A 75 35.65 -18.89 -0.59
CA TYR A 75 35.63 -19.28 -2.00
C TYR A 75 36.77 -20.24 -2.34
N GLY A 76 37.99 -20.00 -1.85
CA GLY A 76 39.11 -20.93 -2.02
C GLY A 76 38.84 -22.30 -1.37
N GLU A 77 38.23 -22.31 -0.18
CA GLU A 77 37.82 -23.53 0.52
C GLU A 77 36.69 -24.27 -0.21
N ALA A 78 35.74 -23.54 -0.80
CA ALA A 78 34.66 -24.10 -1.61
C ALA A 78 35.21 -24.84 -2.84
N LEU A 79 36.20 -24.26 -3.53
CA LEU A 79 36.88 -24.90 -4.67
C LEU A 79 37.68 -26.14 -4.26
N ALA A 80 38.16 -26.20 -3.02
CA ALA A 80 38.79 -27.39 -2.43
C ALA A 80 37.76 -28.45 -1.96
N GLY A 81 36.46 -28.18 -2.11
CA GLY A 81 35.37 -29.10 -1.80
C GLY A 81 34.87 -29.08 -0.35
N ALA A 82 35.26 -28.08 0.45
CA ALA A 82 34.93 -28.01 1.89
C ALA A 82 33.42 -27.96 2.18
N TYR A 83 32.61 -27.48 1.22
CA TYR A 83 31.16 -27.26 1.39
C TYR A 83 30.30 -28.12 0.45
N LYS A 84 30.87 -29.22 -0.07
CA LYS A 84 30.15 -30.13 -0.98
C LYS A 84 28.86 -30.66 -0.34
N GLY A 85 27.76 -30.60 -1.08
CA GLY A 85 26.43 -31.05 -0.65
C GLY A 85 25.67 -30.04 0.22
N LYS A 86 26.24 -28.87 0.51
CA LYS A 86 25.52 -27.78 1.18
C LYS A 86 24.58 -27.07 0.19
N LYS A 87 23.55 -26.41 0.74
CA LYS A 87 22.53 -25.68 -0.01
C LYS A 87 22.55 -24.21 0.36
N VAL A 88 22.46 -23.35 -0.65
CA VAL A 88 22.31 -21.89 -0.51
C VAL A 88 21.06 -21.46 -1.27
N THR A 89 20.20 -20.70 -0.61
CA THR A 89 18.95 -20.16 -1.17
C THR A 89 19.16 -18.73 -1.63
N VAL A 90 18.81 -18.44 -2.88
CA VAL A 90 18.85 -17.11 -3.47
C VAL A 90 17.43 -16.72 -3.87
N ASP A 91 16.96 -15.55 -3.45
CA ASP A 91 15.67 -14.99 -3.86
C ASP A 91 15.86 -13.72 -4.67
N GLY A 92 14.91 -13.36 -5.53
CA GLY A 92 15.06 -12.20 -6.40
C GLY A 92 13.91 -12.02 -7.39
N PRO A 93 13.98 -11.01 -8.27
CA PRO A 93 12.88 -10.65 -9.18
C PRO A 93 12.79 -11.52 -10.44
N PHE A 94 13.87 -12.24 -10.80
CA PHE A 94 13.96 -12.91 -12.10
C PHE A 94 12.92 -14.02 -12.23
N SER A 95 12.33 -14.10 -13.42
CA SER A 95 11.41 -15.16 -13.79
C SER A 95 11.59 -15.50 -15.27
N GLY A 96 11.13 -16.68 -15.70
CA GLY A 96 11.21 -17.09 -17.10
C GLY A 96 12.64 -17.15 -17.63
N GLU A 97 12.92 -16.43 -18.72
CA GLU A 97 14.22 -16.47 -19.41
C GLU A 97 15.36 -15.89 -18.56
N ASP A 98 15.12 -14.80 -17.82
CA ASP A 98 16.16 -14.18 -16.99
C ASP A 98 16.51 -15.07 -15.79
N ALA A 99 15.53 -15.76 -15.19
CA ALA A 99 15.81 -16.74 -14.14
C ALA A 99 16.66 -17.91 -14.66
N LYS A 100 16.46 -18.31 -15.93
CA LYS A 100 17.29 -19.32 -16.57
C LYS A 100 18.72 -18.81 -16.79
N LYS A 101 18.89 -17.59 -17.32
CA LYS A 101 20.21 -16.97 -17.51
C LYS A 101 20.97 -16.83 -16.19
N PHE A 102 20.29 -16.42 -15.11
CA PHE A 102 20.86 -16.36 -13.77
C PHE A 102 21.22 -17.75 -13.22
N ALA A 103 20.39 -18.78 -13.44
CA ALA A 103 20.75 -20.14 -13.03
C ALA A 103 21.98 -20.66 -13.80
N ASP A 104 22.08 -20.33 -15.09
CA ASP A 104 23.19 -20.74 -15.95
C ASP A 104 24.53 -20.09 -15.53
N THR A 105 24.54 -18.86 -15.01
CA THR A 105 25.75 -18.21 -14.46
C THR A 105 26.26 -18.89 -13.19
N LEU A 106 25.36 -19.48 -12.39
CA LEU A 106 25.68 -20.16 -11.14
C LEU A 106 26.12 -21.63 -11.33
N LYS A 107 25.95 -22.17 -12.54
CA LYS A 107 26.24 -23.58 -12.81
C LYS A 107 27.71 -23.92 -12.60
N GLU A 108 28.62 -23.08 -13.10
CA GLU A 108 30.06 -23.32 -12.98
C GLU A 108 30.52 -23.34 -11.51
N PHE A 109 30.01 -22.40 -10.71
CA PHE A 109 30.24 -22.39 -9.26
C PHE A 109 29.73 -23.68 -8.61
N SER A 110 28.49 -24.08 -8.93
CA SER A 110 27.88 -25.28 -8.35
C SER A 110 28.64 -26.55 -8.73
N ASP A 111 29.05 -26.69 -9.99
CA ASP A 111 29.80 -27.84 -10.50
C ASP A 111 31.18 -27.95 -9.84
N LYS A 112 31.89 -26.83 -9.66
CA LYS A 112 33.24 -26.81 -9.09
C LYS A 112 33.27 -27.00 -7.57
N THR A 113 32.28 -26.46 -6.87
CA THR A 113 32.26 -26.46 -5.40
C THR A 113 31.44 -27.61 -4.81
N GLY A 114 30.49 -28.15 -5.60
CA GLY A 114 29.48 -29.10 -5.14
C GLY A 114 28.43 -28.48 -4.21
N ILE A 115 28.33 -27.15 -4.10
CA ILE A 115 27.26 -26.43 -3.40
C ILE A 115 26.05 -26.37 -4.33
N THR A 116 24.85 -26.65 -3.82
CA THR A 116 23.59 -26.50 -4.56
C THR A 116 23.02 -25.11 -4.35
N ILE A 117 22.79 -24.36 -5.42
CA ILE A 117 22.09 -23.08 -5.36
C ILE A 117 20.63 -23.27 -5.75
N GLU A 118 19.71 -22.86 -4.87
CA GLU A 118 18.27 -22.84 -5.14
C GLU A 118 17.81 -21.40 -5.34
N TYR A 119 17.45 -21.06 -6.58
CA TYR A 119 16.82 -19.77 -6.88
C TYR A 119 15.31 -19.88 -6.75
N VAL A 120 14.70 -19.03 -5.90
CA VAL A 120 13.25 -19.03 -5.67
C VAL A 120 12.55 -18.16 -6.71
N GLY A 121 12.90 -16.88 -6.78
CA GLY A 121 12.54 -15.97 -7.88
C GLY A 121 11.04 -15.63 -8.00
N GLY A 122 10.71 -14.40 -8.41
CA GLY A 122 9.35 -14.10 -8.85
C GLY A 122 9.04 -12.62 -9.04
N LYS A 123 8.04 -12.33 -9.87
CA LYS A 123 7.59 -10.96 -10.19
C LYS A 123 7.00 -10.18 -9.00
N GLU A 124 6.72 -10.86 -7.89
CA GLU A 124 6.20 -10.24 -6.65
C GLU A 124 7.27 -10.17 -5.55
N PHE A 125 8.56 -10.26 -5.93
CA PHE A 125 9.69 -10.32 -5.01
C PHE A 125 9.66 -9.22 -3.95
N GLU A 126 9.48 -7.95 -4.33
CA GLU A 126 9.56 -6.80 -3.43
C GLU A 126 8.52 -6.87 -2.30
N LYS A 127 7.34 -7.45 -2.60
CA LYS A 127 6.29 -7.70 -1.59
C LYS A 127 6.60 -8.94 -0.76
N ALA A 128 7.01 -10.02 -1.41
CA ALA A 128 7.21 -11.31 -0.76
C ALA A 128 8.40 -11.32 0.20
N ILE A 129 9.51 -10.66 -0.15
CA ILE A 129 10.75 -10.67 0.65
C ILE A 129 10.55 -10.04 2.03
N SER A 130 9.79 -8.94 2.12
CA SER A 130 9.44 -8.30 3.39
C SER A 130 8.68 -9.26 4.32
N VAL A 131 7.66 -9.95 3.79
CA VAL A 131 6.87 -10.92 4.56
C VAL A 131 7.74 -12.10 5.03
N LYS A 132 8.63 -12.62 4.18
CA LYS A 132 9.54 -13.72 4.51
C LYS A 132 10.51 -13.34 5.63
N VAL A 133 11.16 -12.19 5.51
CA VAL A 133 12.14 -11.70 6.49
C VAL A 133 11.47 -11.38 7.82
N ASP A 134 10.32 -10.71 7.81
CA ASP A 134 9.56 -10.37 9.02
C ASP A 134 8.99 -11.63 9.71
N GLY A 135 8.62 -12.64 8.93
CA GLY A 135 8.18 -13.96 9.41
C GLY A 135 9.31 -14.89 9.87
N GLY A 136 10.58 -14.45 9.86
CA GLY A 136 11.73 -15.24 10.30
C GLY A 136 12.24 -16.29 9.31
N ASN A 137 11.78 -16.23 8.05
CA ASN A 137 12.10 -17.19 6.98
C ASN A 137 12.88 -16.50 5.84
N ALA A 138 13.90 -15.71 6.16
CA ALA A 138 14.72 -15.03 5.16
C ALA A 138 15.50 -16.04 4.28
N PRO A 139 15.68 -15.77 2.97
CA PRO A 139 16.61 -16.54 2.14
C PRO A 139 18.06 -16.31 2.61
N ASP A 140 19.03 -17.09 2.12
CA ASP A 140 20.44 -16.83 2.46
C ASP A 140 20.94 -15.55 1.82
N ILE A 141 20.62 -15.37 0.53
CA ILE A 141 20.94 -14.20 -0.29
C ILE A 141 19.65 -13.72 -0.95
N ALA A 142 19.49 -12.41 -1.07
CA ALA A 142 18.45 -11.82 -1.91
C ALA A 142 19.06 -10.81 -2.88
N ASP A 143 18.53 -10.79 -4.09
CA ASP A 143 18.81 -9.83 -5.14
C ASP A 143 17.81 -8.67 -5.07
N PHE A 144 18.27 -7.46 -4.81
CA PHE A 144 17.44 -6.25 -4.72
C PHE A 144 17.66 -5.31 -5.91
N PRO A 145 16.68 -5.21 -6.83
CA PRO A 145 16.65 -4.18 -7.87
C PRO A 145 16.37 -2.78 -7.32
N GLN A 146 15.77 -2.71 -6.13
CA GLN A 146 15.45 -1.49 -5.40
C GLN A 146 16.31 -1.40 -4.13
N PRO A 147 17.46 -0.71 -4.18
CA PRO A 147 18.40 -0.63 -3.06
C PRO A 147 17.80 0.03 -1.81
N GLY A 148 16.80 0.90 -1.97
CA GLY A 148 16.05 1.45 -0.83
C GLY A 148 15.38 0.39 0.04
N LEU A 149 14.93 -0.73 -0.56
CA LEU A 149 14.37 -1.86 0.18
C LEU A 149 15.46 -2.63 0.95
N ALA A 150 16.65 -2.82 0.36
CA ALA A 150 17.80 -3.40 1.06
C ALA A 150 18.26 -2.52 2.24
N ALA A 151 18.28 -1.19 2.04
CA ALA A 151 18.65 -0.22 3.09
C ALA A 151 17.73 -0.32 4.32
N ARG A 152 16.43 -0.58 4.10
CA ARG A 152 15.49 -0.85 5.19
C ARG A 152 15.91 -2.10 6.00
N PHE A 153 16.29 -3.20 5.36
CA PHE A 153 16.74 -4.40 6.07
C PHE A 153 18.10 -4.19 6.76
N ALA A 154 19.01 -3.39 6.17
CA ALA A 154 20.27 -2.98 6.79
C ALA A 154 20.00 -2.25 8.12
N ALA A 155 19.12 -1.25 8.08
CA ALA A 155 18.73 -0.46 9.26
C ALA A 155 18.03 -1.29 10.34
N GLN A 156 17.35 -2.37 9.95
CA GLN A 156 16.75 -3.33 10.89
C GLN A 156 17.77 -4.32 11.50
N GLY A 157 19.02 -4.31 11.03
CA GLY A 157 20.06 -5.27 11.43
C GLY A 157 19.80 -6.69 10.95
N LYS A 158 19.06 -6.85 9.83
CA LYS A 158 18.74 -8.14 9.23
C LYS A 158 19.80 -8.61 8.24
N LEU A 159 20.68 -7.70 7.79
CA LEU A 159 21.72 -7.98 6.81
C LEU A 159 23.07 -8.18 7.47
N THR A 160 23.88 -9.04 6.86
CA THR A 160 25.29 -9.19 7.25
C THR A 160 26.11 -8.07 6.63
N ASP A 161 26.96 -7.45 7.44
CA ASP A 161 27.95 -6.46 6.98
C ASP A 161 29.03 -7.16 6.14
N LEU A 162 28.96 -6.98 4.83
CA LEU A 162 29.79 -7.70 3.89
C LEU A 162 31.28 -7.31 3.96
N SER A 163 31.60 -6.15 4.54
CA SER A 163 32.99 -5.73 4.77
C SER A 163 33.76 -6.67 5.69
N LYS A 164 33.04 -7.51 6.45
CA LYS A 164 33.61 -8.51 7.37
C LYS A 164 33.75 -9.89 6.76
N VAL A 165 33.18 -10.13 5.57
CA VAL A 165 33.19 -11.45 4.91
C VAL A 165 33.85 -11.42 3.52
N LEU A 166 33.97 -10.25 2.91
CA LEU A 166 34.59 -10.09 1.60
C LEU A 166 36.07 -9.72 1.71
N SER A 167 36.84 -10.07 0.68
CA SER A 167 38.21 -9.59 0.48
C SER A 167 38.17 -8.11 0.06
N MET A 168 38.21 -7.20 1.03
CA MET A 168 38.05 -5.77 0.74
C MET A 168 39.15 -5.20 -0.17
N ASP A 169 40.37 -5.74 -0.11
CA ASP A 169 41.44 -5.38 -1.03
C ASP A 169 41.12 -5.73 -2.50
N PHE A 170 40.42 -6.84 -2.72
CA PHE A 170 39.96 -7.23 -4.05
C PHE A 170 38.76 -6.38 -4.48
N VAL A 171 37.76 -6.27 -3.62
CA VAL A 171 36.53 -5.49 -3.84
C VAL A 171 36.86 -4.04 -4.19
N GLN A 172 37.77 -3.40 -3.46
CA GLN A 172 38.18 -2.00 -3.72
C GLN A 172 38.96 -1.81 -5.03
N LYS A 173 39.60 -2.87 -5.55
CA LYS A 173 40.23 -2.84 -6.88
C LYS A 173 39.22 -3.12 -7.98
N ASN A 174 38.24 -3.97 -7.71
CA ASN A 174 37.31 -4.44 -8.73
C ASN A 174 36.06 -3.56 -8.89
N TYR A 175 35.71 -2.77 -7.87
CA TYR A 175 34.66 -1.77 -7.93
C TYR A 175 35.24 -0.37 -7.75
N ASN A 176 34.76 0.58 -8.54
CA ASN A 176 35.05 1.98 -8.26
C ASN A 176 34.37 2.42 -6.93
N LYS A 177 34.82 3.55 -6.37
CA LYS A 177 34.32 4.05 -5.09
C LYS A 177 32.80 4.26 -5.08
N SER A 178 32.20 4.67 -6.21
CA SER A 178 30.76 4.95 -6.28
C SER A 178 29.92 3.69 -6.05
N TRP A 179 30.30 2.55 -6.63
CA TRP A 179 29.61 1.28 -6.37
C TRP A 179 29.66 0.88 -4.89
N LEU A 180 30.82 1.08 -4.24
CA LEU A 180 31.00 0.78 -2.83
C LEU A 180 30.21 1.71 -1.91
N ASP A 181 30.18 3.00 -2.25
CA ASP A 181 29.39 3.99 -1.52
C ASP A 181 27.89 3.64 -1.60
N MET A 182 27.38 3.31 -2.79
CA MET A 182 25.97 2.93 -2.98
C MET A 182 25.62 1.57 -2.33
N ALA A 183 26.58 0.67 -2.20
CA ALA A 183 26.42 -0.59 -1.46
C ALA A 183 26.50 -0.40 0.07
N THR A 184 26.95 0.76 0.54
CA THR A 184 27.10 1.07 1.97
C THR A 184 25.86 1.76 2.50
N MET A 185 25.18 1.15 3.47
CA MET A 185 23.90 1.61 3.99
C MET A 185 23.94 1.71 5.52
N PRO A 186 23.14 2.59 6.15
CA PRO A 186 23.03 2.62 7.62
C PRO A 186 22.57 1.27 8.17
N GLY A 187 23.39 0.68 9.02
CA GLY A 187 23.06 -0.51 9.81
C GLY A 187 22.20 -0.18 11.03
N LYS A 188 21.93 -1.19 11.84
CA LYS A 188 21.10 -1.08 13.06
C LYS A 188 21.55 0.00 14.05
N ASP A 189 22.85 0.26 14.13
CA ASP A 189 23.45 1.28 15.01
C ASP A 189 23.62 2.64 14.33
N GLY A 190 23.09 2.80 13.12
CA GLY A 190 23.24 3.99 12.28
C GLY A 190 24.61 4.11 11.60
N LYS A 191 25.55 3.18 11.84
CA LYS A 191 26.84 3.17 11.14
C LYS A 191 26.71 2.50 9.79
N GLY A 192 27.52 2.92 8.82
CA GLY A 192 27.53 2.29 7.49
C GLY A 192 27.99 0.83 7.58
N ILE A 193 27.21 -0.07 6.98
CA ILE A 193 27.60 -1.46 6.68
C ILE A 193 27.62 -1.64 5.16
N MET A 194 28.49 -2.52 4.66
CA MET A 194 28.41 -2.92 3.25
C MET A 194 27.25 -3.92 3.11
N ALA A 195 26.09 -3.44 2.68
CA ALA A 195 24.83 -4.20 2.68
C ALA A 195 24.70 -5.16 1.49
N GLY A 196 25.51 -4.98 0.44
CA GLY A 196 25.46 -5.82 -0.74
C GLY A 196 26.67 -5.67 -1.67
N VAL A 197 26.65 -6.43 -2.77
CA VAL A 197 27.56 -6.28 -3.92
C VAL A 197 26.72 -6.19 -5.20
N TRP A 198 27.16 -5.37 -6.15
CA TRP A 198 26.44 -5.18 -7.40
C TRP A 198 26.80 -6.30 -8.37
N GLU A 199 25.80 -7.08 -8.77
CA GLU A 199 25.98 -8.28 -9.59
C GLU A 199 26.02 -7.92 -11.08
N ARG A 200 24.96 -7.27 -11.55
CA ARG A 200 24.83 -6.71 -12.90
C ARG A 200 24.14 -5.36 -12.87
N VAL A 201 24.27 -4.62 -13.96
CA VAL A 201 23.80 -3.24 -14.08
C VAL A 201 23.19 -2.95 -15.44
N ASN A 202 22.36 -1.91 -15.49
CA ASN A 202 21.89 -1.26 -16.70
C ASN A 202 22.49 0.15 -16.76
N GLY A 203 23.17 0.50 -17.85
CA GLY A 203 23.65 1.86 -18.10
C GLY A 203 22.53 2.71 -18.70
N LYS A 204 22.26 3.89 -18.11
CA LYS A 204 21.15 4.77 -18.49
C LYS A 204 21.56 6.03 -19.26
N SER A 205 22.81 6.46 -19.16
CA SER A 205 23.34 7.68 -19.83
C SER A 205 23.64 7.49 -21.32
N LEU A 206 22.69 6.91 -22.06
CA LEU A 206 22.83 6.48 -23.45
C LEU A 206 21.78 7.18 -24.32
N VAL A 207 22.20 7.63 -25.51
CA VAL A 207 21.31 8.14 -26.56
C VAL A 207 21.41 7.21 -27.77
N TRP A 208 20.30 6.57 -28.08
CA TRP A 208 20.14 5.64 -29.19
C TRP A 208 19.79 6.38 -30.48
N TYR A 209 20.33 5.92 -31.62
CA TYR A 209 20.07 6.51 -32.93
C TYR A 209 20.03 5.46 -34.05
N PRO A 210 19.25 5.67 -35.14
CA PRO A 210 19.16 4.73 -36.26
C PRO A 210 20.38 4.88 -37.18
N LYS A 211 21.47 4.20 -36.82
CA LYS A 211 22.82 4.39 -37.39
C LYS A 211 22.87 4.47 -38.91
N ALA A 212 22.31 3.48 -39.63
CA ALA A 212 22.36 3.47 -41.09
C ALA A 212 21.67 4.69 -41.71
N ALA A 213 20.51 5.10 -41.17
CA ALA A 213 19.80 6.28 -41.62
C ALA A 213 20.55 7.57 -41.24
N PHE A 214 21.14 7.59 -40.05
CA PHE A 214 21.86 8.74 -39.49
C PHE A 214 23.13 9.06 -40.28
N ASP A 215 23.89 8.02 -40.63
CA ASP A 215 25.07 8.11 -41.49
C ASP A 215 24.67 8.59 -42.90
N LYS A 216 23.54 8.09 -43.45
CA LYS A 216 23.03 8.50 -44.77
C LYS A 216 22.56 9.95 -44.81
N ALA A 217 21.96 10.45 -43.72
CA ALA A 217 21.58 11.85 -43.57
C ALA A 217 22.80 12.78 -43.37
N GLY A 218 24.00 12.22 -43.14
CA GLY A 218 25.22 12.98 -42.95
C GLY A 218 25.39 13.56 -41.54
N TYR A 219 24.52 13.17 -40.60
CA TYR A 219 24.62 13.58 -39.21
C TYR A 219 25.88 13.01 -38.55
N LYS A 220 26.36 13.71 -37.52
CA LYS A 220 27.55 13.33 -36.75
C LYS A 220 27.18 13.08 -35.30
N VAL A 221 27.76 12.03 -34.72
CA VAL A 221 27.59 11.70 -33.31
C VAL A 221 28.18 12.83 -32.46
N PRO A 222 27.40 13.47 -31.58
CA PRO A 222 27.89 14.56 -30.76
C PRO A 222 28.69 14.02 -29.58
N THR A 223 29.80 14.69 -29.27
CA THR A 223 30.67 14.40 -28.13
C THR A 223 30.55 15.43 -27.01
N THR A 224 29.98 16.59 -27.31
CA THR A 224 29.72 17.68 -26.36
C THR A 224 28.25 18.09 -26.37
N TRP A 225 27.79 18.77 -25.31
CA TRP A 225 26.42 19.28 -25.27
C TRP A 225 26.13 20.31 -26.38
N ALA A 226 27.12 21.16 -26.70
CA ALA A 226 26.99 22.13 -27.78
C ALA A 226 26.80 21.44 -29.14
N GLU A 227 27.53 20.35 -29.40
CA GLU A 227 27.33 19.54 -30.60
C GLU A 227 25.98 18.84 -30.62
N LEU A 228 25.48 18.37 -29.47
CA LEU A 228 24.14 17.78 -29.37
C LEU A 228 23.04 18.82 -29.67
N VAL A 229 23.19 20.05 -29.19
CA VAL A 229 22.27 21.17 -29.53
C VAL A 229 22.35 21.50 -31.03
N ALA A 230 23.56 21.60 -31.59
CA ALA A 230 23.74 21.85 -33.02
C ALA A 230 23.13 20.75 -33.89
N LEU A 231 23.25 19.48 -33.48
CA LEU A 231 22.62 18.35 -34.14
C LEU A 231 21.09 18.44 -34.10
N GLN A 232 20.50 18.77 -32.95
CA GLN A 232 19.05 18.98 -32.84
C GLN A 232 18.57 20.10 -33.77
N ASP A 233 19.31 21.20 -33.85
CA ASP A 233 18.97 22.31 -34.75
C ASP A 233 19.12 21.93 -36.23
N GLN A 234 20.11 21.09 -36.57
CA GLN A 234 20.26 20.56 -37.92
C GLN A 234 19.06 19.67 -38.29
N ILE A 235 18.71 18.70 -37.45
CA ILE A 235 17.58 17.79 -37.69
C ILE A 235 16.26 18.58 -37.87
N LYS A 236 16.02 19.61 -37.04
CA LYS A 236 14.86 20.50 -37.17
C LYS A 236 14.84 21.27 -38.49
N LYS A 237 16.01 21.72 -38.98
CA LYS A 237 16.12 22.40 -40.28
C LYS A 237 15.85 21.46 -41.45
N ASP A 238 16.25 20.20 -41.29
CA ASP A 238 16.02 19.14 -42.28
C ASP A 238 14.56 18.65 -42.28
N GLY A 239 13.74 19.11 -41.33
CA GLY A 239 12.29 18.94 -41.30
C GLY A 239 11.78 17.83 -40.38
N ASP A 240 12.68 17.17 -39.64
CA ASP A 240 12.35 16.06 -38.75
C ASP A 240 12.38 16.48 -37.28
N ALA A 241 11.81 15.64 -36.41
CA ALA A 241 11.93 15.82 -34.96
C ALA A 241 13.25 15.18 -34.45
N PRO A 242 14.08 15.90 -33.70
CA PRO A 242 15.26 15.32 -33.06
C PRO A 242 14.94 14.14 -32.15
N TRP A 243 13.96 14.27 -31.23
CA TRP A 243 13.75 13.31 -30.17
C TRP A 243 12.48 12.47 -30.31
N CYS A 244 12.63 11.19 -29.97
CA CYS A 244 11.55 10.25 -29.73
C CYS A 244 11.35 10.10 -28.22
N ILE A 245 10.23 10.60 -27.69
CA ILE A 245 9.99 10.66 -26.24
C ILE A 245 8.58 10.17 -25.93
N GLY A 246 8.48 9.23 -25.00
CA GLY A 246 7.23 8.75 -24.43
C GLY A 246 7.47 8.30 -22.99
N ILE A 247 6.52 8.62 -22.10
CA ILE A 247 6.61 8.28 -20.67
C ILE A 247 5.45 7.43 -20.16
N GLU A 248 4.47 7.12 -21.01
CA GLU A 248 3.34 6.28 -20.64
C GLU A 248 3.86 4.87 -20.31
N SER A 249 3.41 4.34 -19.17
CA SER A 249 3.85 3.04 -18.64
C SER A 249 2.84 2.47 -17.64
N GLY A 250 1.54 2.63 -17.90
CA GLY A 250 0.47 2.24 -17.00
C GLY A 250 0.58 2.91 -15.64
N THR A 251 0.60 2.12 -14.56
CA THR A 251 0.77 2.62 -13.19
C THR A 251 2.14 3.23 -12.91
N ALA A 252 3.13 2.96 -13.76
CA ALA A 252 4.48 3.54 -13.65
C ALA A 252 4.68 4.80 -14.52
N THR A 253 3.62 5.30 -15.17
CA THR A 253 3.72 6.50 -16.01
C THR A 253 4.42 7.64 -15.28
N GLY A 254 5.50 8.15 -15.87
CA GLY A 254 6.35 9.19 -15.27
C GLY A 254 7.76 8.74 -14.89
N TRP A 255 8.03 7.43 -14.76
CA TRP A 255 9.39 6.95 -14.43
C TRP A 255 10.43 7.40 -15.47
N ALA A 256 10.10 7.36 -16.76
CA ALA A 256 11.02 7.79 -17.80
C ALA A 256 11.32 9.31 -17.74
N PHE A 257 10.46 10.12 -17.13
CA PHE A 257 10.73 11.53 -16.87
C PHE A 257 11.73 11.72 -15.72
N THR A 258 11.62 10.94 -14.62
CA THR A 258 12.58 11.02 -13.51
C THR A 258 13.98 10.66 -13.98
N ASP A 259 14.08 9.62 -14.81
CA ASP A 259 15.27 9.18 -15.53
C ASP A 259 15.98 10.32 -16.28
N TRP A 260 15.24 11.28 -16.85
CA TRP A 260 15.81 12.46 -17.51
C TRP A 260 16.23 13.54 -16.51
N VAL A 261 15.45 13.76 -15.47
CA VAL A 261 15.79 14.71 -14.39
C VAL A 261 17.08 14.28 -13.69
N GLU A 262 17.25 12.98 -13.43
CA GLU A 262 18.43 12.40 -12.80
C GLU A 262 19.69 12.58 -13.66
N GLU A 263 19.59 12.38 -14.98
CA GLU A 263 20.71 12.65 -15.90
C GLU A 263 21.10 14.13 -15.91
N MET A 264 20.10 15.02 -15.83
CA MET A 264 20.36 16.46 -15.77
C MET A 264 20.94 16.85 -14.41
N MET A 265 20.51 16.26 -13.30
CA MET A 265 21.13 16.47 -11.99
C MET A 265 22.62 16.11 -12.01
N LEU A 266 22.99 14.99 -12.64
CA LEU A 266 24.41 14.62 -12.81
C LEU A 266 25.20 15.58 -13.72
N ARG A 267 24.54 16.43 -14.51
CA ARG A 267 25.16 17.34 -15.49
C ARG A 267 25.05 18.82 -15.14
N THR A 268 24.18 19.18 -14.20
CA THR A 268 23.97 20.57 -13.74
C THR A 268 24.47 20.81 -12.32
N THR A 269 24.74 19.75 -11.56
CA THR A 269 25.22 19.84 -10.17
C THR A 269 26.20 18.72 -9.83
N SER A 270 26.78 18.74 -8.63
CA SER A 270 27.80 17.77 -8.23
C SER A 270 27.17 16.43 -7.80
N PRO A 271 27.93 15.31 -7.85
CA PRO A 271 27.46 14.03 -7.32
C PRO A 271 27.04 14.09 -5.85
N GLU A 272 27.67 14.92 -5.02
CA GLU A 272 27.28 15.09 -3.61
C GLU A 272 25.91 15.77 -3.47
N ASN A 273 25.56 16.67 -4.39
CA ASN A 273 24.22 17.26 -4.42
C ASN A 273 23.17 16.25 -4.90
N TYR A 274 23.52 15.37 -5.83
CA TYR A 274 22.69 14.21 -6.18
C TYR A 274 22.43 13.32 -4.95
N ASP A 275 23.49 12.99 -4.19
CA ASP A 275 23.40 12.15 -2.99
C ASP A 275 22.53 12.79 -1.89
N LYS A 276 22.64 14.10 -1.72
CA LYS A 276 21.75 14.86 -0.82
C LYS A 276 20.32 14.87 -1.34
N TRP A 277 20.11 14.98 -2.63
CA TRP A 277 18.77 15.06 -3.22
C TRP A 277 17.98 13.77 -3.05
N VAL A 278 18.59 12.62 -3.33
CA VAL A 278 17.94 11.30 -3.18
C VAL A 278 17.69 10.90 -1.71
N THR A 279 18.23 11.66 -0.76
CA THR A 279 18.02 11.48 0.69
C THR A 279 17.27 12.64 1.35
N ASN A 280 16.67 13.55 0.56
CA ASN A 280 15.96 14.76 1.04
C ASN A 280 16.82 15.83 1.74
N GLY A 281 18.15 15.67 1.73
CA GLY A 281 19.11 16.68 2.17
C GLY A 281 19.23 17.87 1.21
N LEU A 282 18.81 17.69 -0.06
CA LEU A 282 18.60 18.74 -1.04
C LEU A 282 17.16 18.64 -1.56
N LYS A 283 16.42 19.74 -1.45
CA LYS A 283 14.98 19.78 -1.76
C LYS A 283 14.71 19.84 -3.26
N PHE A 284 13.59 19.30 -3.72
CA PHE A 284 13.14 19.42 -5.10
C PHE A 284 12.91 20.88 -5.53
N ASN A 285 12.48 21.75 -4.61
CA ASN A 285 12.33 23.18 -4.87
C ASN A 285 13.66 23.95 -4.77
N SER A 286 14.80 23.26 -4.60
CA SER A 286 16.09 23.93 -4.63
C SER A 286 16.41 24.47 -6.04
N PRO A 287 17.23 25.54 -6.15
CA PRO A 287 17.67 26.05 -7.45
C PRO A 287 18.34 24.99 -8.33
N GLU A 288 19.10 24.07 -7.75
CA GLU A 288 19.81 23.00 -8.47
C GLU A 288 18.84 22.03 -9.14
N VAL A 289 17.85 21.53 -8.40
CA VAL A 289 16.87 20.58 -8.95
C VAL A 289 15.98 21.26 -10.00
N LYS A 290 15.55 22.50 -9.74
CA LYS A 290 14.77 23.27 -10.73
C LYS A 290 15.59 23.57 -12.00
N ALA A 291 16.89 23.80 -11.88
CA ALA A 291 17.76 23.95 -13.05
C ALA A 291 17.83 22.66 -13.87
N ALA A 292 17.98 21.50 -13.23
CA ALA A 292 17.97 20.21 -13.91
C ALA A 292 16.65 19.96 -14.67
N VAL A 293 15.50 20.15 -14.00
CA VAL A 293 14.17 19.99 -14.64
C VAL A 293 13.97 21.00 -15.78
N THR A 294 14.53 22.21 -15.65
CA THR A 294 14.48 23.21 -16.70
C THR A 294 15.26 22.79 -17.94
N GLU A 295 16.42 22.15 -17.80
CA GLU A 295 17.16 21.60 -18.95
C GLU A 295 16.38 20.49 -19.67
N VAL A 296 15.70 19.60 -18.92
CA VAL A 296 14.78 18.61 -19.52
C VAL A 296 13.67 19.33 -20.31
N SER A 297 13.08 20.36 -19.71
CA SER A 297 11.95 21.10 -20.28
C SER A 297 12.31 21.83 -21.56
N LYS A 298 13.54 22.36 -21.68
CA LYS A 298 14.03 22.99 -22.93
C LYS A 298 14.02 22.02 -24.11
N ILE A 299 14.27 20.73 -23.84
CA ILE A 299 14.24 19.69 -24.86
C ILE A 299 12.80 19.23 -25.11
N TRP A 300 12.03 18.96 -24.06
CA TRP A 300 10.75 18.29 -24.16
C TRP A 300 9.59 19.20 -24.56
N PHE A 301 9.66 20.49 -24.25
CA PHE A 301 8.54 21.43 -24.45
C PHE A 301 8.65 22.25 -25.73
N ASP A 302 9.72 22.09 -26.50
CA ASP A 302 9.77 22.55 -27.89
C ASP A 302 9.06 21.50 -28.76
N ASP A 303 7.87 21.83 -29.26
CA ASP A 303 7.05 20.94 -30.09
C ASP A 303 7.75 20.50 -31.39
N LYS A 304 8.77 21.23 -31.86
CA LYS A 304 9.58 20.81 -33.01
C LYS A 304 10.70 19.87 -32.62
N ASN A 305 11.06 19.82 -31.34
CA ASN A 305 12.15 19.01 -30.85
C ASN A 305 11.71 17.56 -30.56
N VAL A 306 10.41 17.32 -30.38
CA VAL A 306 9.82 16.02 -30.02
C VAL A 306 8.81 15.55 -31.06
N TYR A 307 8.90 14.29 -31.49
CA TYR A 307 7.93 13.73 -32.41
C TYR A 307 6.51 13.71 -31.80
N GLY A 308 5.55 14.34 -32.50
CA GLY A 308 4.19 14.55 -31.99
C GLY A 308 4.03 15.73 -31.01
N GLY A 309 5.11 16.44 -30.72
CA GLY A 309 5.15 17.57 -29.80
C GLY A 309 4.96 17.17 -28.33
N ARG A 310 4.98 18.16 -27.43
CA ARG A 310 4.89 17.98 -25.98
C ARG A 310 3.68 17.14 -25.56
N LYS A 311 2.53 17.34 -26.22
CA LYS A 311 1.27 16.66 -25.90
C LYS A 311 1.32 15.15 -26.12
N ALA A 312 2.18 14.67 -27.02
CA ALA A 312 2.31 13.24 -27.29
C ALA A 312 3.12 12.49 -26.22
N ILE A 313 3.95 13.20 -25.44
CA ILE A 313 4.91 12.58 -24.49
C ILE A 313 4.19 11.70 -23.45
N ALA A 314 3.16 12.24 -22.79
CA ALA A 314 2.44 11.54 -21.72
C ALA A 314 1.50 10.44 -22.21
N THR A 315 1.27 10.34 -23.52
CA THR A 315 0.36 9.36 -24.14
C THR A 315 1.08 8.32 -25.01
N THR A 316 2.38 8.50 -25.23
CA THR A 316 3.21 7.54 -25.96
C THR A 316 3.87 6.60 -24.96
N GLY A 317 3.63 5.29 -25.13
CA GLY A 317 4.27 4.25 -24.33
C GLY A 317 5.79 4.33 -24.40
N PHE A 318 6.49 4.21 -23.28
CA PHE A 318 7.95 4.34 -23.26
C PHE A 318 8.64 3.35 -24.21
N GLY A 319 8.11 2.12 -24.31
CA GLY A 319 8.63 1.06 -25.19
C GLY A 319 8.29 1.30 -26.67
N ASP A 320 7.20 2.02 -26.95
CA ASP A 320 6.80 2.38 -28.31
C ASP A 320 7.53 3.62 -28.80
N ALA A 321 7.98 4.49 -27.88
CA ALA A 321 8.68 5.73 -28.18
C ALA A 321 9.79 5.62 -29.23
N PRO A 322 10.71 4.63 -29.21
CA PRO A 322 11.76 4.49 -30.23
C PRO A 322 11.26 4.00 -31.60
N THR A 323 10.03 3.48 -31.72
CA THR A 323 9.50 2.90 -32.97
C THR A 323 9.64 3.83 -34.19
N PRO A 324 9.36 5.15 -34.09
CA PRO A 324 9.49 6.04 -35.25
C PRO A 324 10.93 6.24 -35.73
N MET A 325 11.96 5.87 -34.95
CA MET A 325 13.36 5.84 -35.40
C MET A 325 13.60 4.86 -36.55
N PHE A 326 12.75 3.82 -36.63
CA PHE A 326 12.88 2.74 -37.60
C PHE A 326 11.80 2.78 -38.69
N ALA A 327 11.06 3.90 -38.78
CA ALA A 327 10.03 4.09 -39.79
C ALA A 327 10.60 4.09 -41.22
N LYS A 328 9.79 3.67 -42.20
CA LYS A 328 10.12 3.67 -43.63
C LYS A 328 9.24 4.67 -44.39
N PRO A 329 9.74 5.35 -45.45
CA PRO A 329 11.08 5.21 -46.03
C PRO A 329 12.19 5.95 -45.26
N ALA A 330 11.86 6.75 -44.25
CA ALA A 330 12.80 7.48 -43.40
C ALA A 330 12.32 7.53 -41.93
N PRO A 331 13.23 7.68 -40.96
CA PRO A 331 12.88 7.91 -39.55
C PRO A 331 11.98 9.14 -39.39
N LYS A 332 11.09 9.12 -38.39
CA LYS A 332 10.28 10.32 -38.03
C LYS A 332 10.85 11.07 -36.83
N CYS A 333 11.76 10.44 -36.11
CA CYS A 333 12.65 11.05 -35.14
C CYS A 333 13.95 10.27 -35.02
N TRP A 334 14.97 10.88 -34.42
CA TRP A 334 16.36 10.43 -34.62
C TRP A 334 17.08 10.00 -33.34
N LEU A 335 16.70 10.55 -32.19
CA LEU A 335 17.40 10.38 -30.92
C LEU A 335 16.43 9.86 -29.85
N HIS A 336 16.87 8.90 -29.05
CA HIS A 336 16.10 8.40 -27.91
C HIS A 336 17.02 8.15 -26.71
N LYS A 337 16.81 8.87 -25.59
CA LYS A 337 17.56 8.62 -24.34
C LYS A 337 16.83 7.57 -23.52
N GLN A 338 17.50 6.47 -23.23
CA GLN A 338 17.01 5.42 -22.35
C GLN A 338 18.14 4.45 -21.98
N GLY A 339 17.96 3.68 -20.89
CA GLY A 339 18.85 2.59 -20.56
C GLY A 339 18.90 1.46 -21.58
N ASN A 340 19.95 0.63 -21.50
CA ASN A 340 20.25 -0.41 -22.47
C ASN A 340 19.16 -1.47 -22.69
N PHE A 341 18.30 -1.70 -21.69
CA PHE A 341 17.16 -2.60 -21.80
C PHE A 341 16.17 -2.19 -22.91
N ILE A 342 16.17 -0.91 -23.35
CA ILE A 342 15.25 -0.42 -24.39
C ILE A 342 15.41 -1.15 -25.72
N THR A 343 16.59 -1.73 -25.97
CA THR A 343 16.87 -2.51 -27.18
C THR A 343 15.95 -3.73 -27.33
N SER A 344 15.39 -4.24 -26.22
CA SER A 344 14.39 -5.31 -26.25
C SER A 344 13.04 -4.89 -26.87
N PHE A 345 12.79 -3.59 -26.98
CA PHE A 345 11.59 -3.01 -27.62
C PHE A 345 11.82 -2.62 -29.08
N PHE A 346 13.05 -2.71 -29.58
CA PHE A 346 13.33 -2.43 -30.99
C PHE A 346 12.77 -3.53 -31.90
N PRO A 347 12.48 -3.23 -33.18
CA PRO A 347 12.04 -4.24 -34.14
C PRO A 347 13.00 -5.43 -34.21
N LYS A 348 12.47 -6.66 -34.27
CA LYS A 348 13.30 -7.88 -34.21
C LYS A 348 14.28 -8.04 -35.39
N ASP A 349 14.05 -7.34 -36.49
CA ASP A 349 14.88 -7.39 -37.70
C ASP A 349 16.01 -6.36 -37.73
N VAL A 350 16.07 -5.42 -36.77
CA VAL A 350 17.17 -4.45 -36.69
C VAL A 350 18.40 -5.07 -36.03
N LYS A 351 19.57 -4.80 -36.60
CA LYS A 351 20.86 -5.35 -36.18
C LYS A 351 21.69 -4.32 -35.44
N GLU A 352 22.18 -4.70 -34.27
CA GLU A 352 23.10 -3.88 -33.48
C GLU A 352 24.35 -3.48 -34.27
N GLY A 353 24.83 -2.25 -34.06
CA GLY A 353 26.01 -1.68 -34.71
C GLY A 353 25.87 -1.42 -36.21
N THR A 354 24.75 -1.82 -36.83
CA THR A 354 24.44 -1.61 -38.26
C THR A 354 23.21 -0.72 -38.41
N ASP A 355 22.06 -1.17 -37.91
CA ASP A 355 20.79 -0.46 -38.04
C ASP A 355 20.59 0.54 -36.89
N TYR A 356 21.12 0.23 -35.70
CA TYR A 356 21.18 1.14 -34.58
C TYR A 356 22.54 1.08 -33.87
N ASP A 357 22.89 2.17 -33.22
CA ASP A 357 24.01 2.25 -32.27
C ASP A 357 23.62 3.31 -31.23
N PHE A 358 24.52 3.61 -30.30
CA PHE A 358 24.29 4.63 -29.30
C PHE A 358 25.54 5.51 -29.11
N PHE A 359 25.36 6.63 -28.42
CA PHE A 359 26.45 7.43 -27.88
C PHE A 359 26.15 7.82 -26.43
N TYR A 360 27.20 8.12 -25.66
CA TYR A 360 27.08 8.62 -24.30
C TYR A 360 26.42 10.00 -24.29
N LEU A 361 25.42 10.23 -23.44
CA LEU A 361 24.78 11.53 -23.29
C LEU A 361 25.83 12.58 -22.82
N PRO A 362 26.23 13.56 -23.65
CA PRO A 362 27.33 14.45 -23.31
C PRO A 362 27.08 15.26 -22.04
N GLY A 363 28.14 15.63 -21.34
CA GLY A 363 28.06 16.53 -20.18
C GLY A 363 27.73 17.96 -20.60
N LEU A 364 26.92 18.65 -19.79
CA LEU A 364 26.59 20.09 -19.96
C LEU A 364 27.79 20.99 -19.65
N ASP A 365 28.57 20.62 -18.62
CA ASP A 365 29.75 21.34 -18.17
C ASP A 365 30.86 20.33 -17.84
N ALA A 366 32.05 20.54 -18.40
CA ALA A 366 33.19 19.64 -18.23
C ALA A 366 33.61 19.47 -16.76
N LYS A 367 33.28 20.42 -15.87
CA LYS A 367 33.63 20.34 -14.45
C LYS A 367 32.93 19.21 -13.69
N TYR A 368 31.80 18.69 -14.22
CA TYR A 368 31.08 17.55 -13.63
C TYR A 368 31.57 16.20 -14.17
N GLY A 369 32.55 16.20 -15.08
CA GLY A 369 33.17 14.99 -15.62
C GLY A 369 32.27 14.23 -16.61
N SER A 370 32.32 12.90 -16.56
CA SER A 370 31.53 11.98 -17.37
C SER A 370 30.76 11.00 -16.46
N PRO A 371 29.73 11.49 -15.76
CA PRO A 371 28.94 10.67 -14.84
C PRO A 371 27.99 9.73 -15.59
N VAL A 372 27.82 8.51 -15.08
CA VAL A 372 26.88 7.53 -15.63
C VAL A 372 25.78 7.22 -14.61
N LEU A 373 24.54 7.42 -15.02
CA LEU A 373 23.35 6.94 -14.32
C LEU A 373 23.18 5.43 -14.59
N VAL A 374 22.85 4.68 -13.55
CA VAL A 374 22.69 3.22 -13.63
C VAL A 374 21.44 2.76 -12.88
N ALA A 375 20.93 1.59 -13.25
CA ALA A 375 20.13 0.73 -12.38
C ALA A 375 20.84 -0.63 -12.27
N GLY A 376 20.37 -1.54 -11.41
CA GLY A 376 21.03 -2.83 -11.27
C GLY A 376 20.59 -3.61 -10.04
N ASP A 377 21.28 -4.72 -9.84
CA ASP A 377 20.89 -5.79 -8.93
C ASP A 377 21.90 -5.88 -7.78
N LEU A 378 21.43 -5.58 -6.56
CA LEU A 378 22.23 -5.58 -5.34
C LEU A 378 22.05 -6.93 -4.61
N MET A 379 23.08 -7.77 -4.64
CA MET A 379 23.11 -9.04 -3.92
C MET A 379 23.42 -8.79 -2.45
N THR A 380 22.49 -9.19 -1.57
CA THR A 380 22.53 -8.92 -0.13
C THR A 380 22.44 -10.24 0.66
N MET A 381 23.23 -10.36 1.73
CA MET A 381 23.31 -11.59 2.54
C MET A 381 22.57 -11.46 3.87
N PHE A 382 21.63 -12.36 4.15
CA PHE A 382 20.90 -12.45 5.43
C PHE A 382 21.52 -13.47 6.39
N ASN A 383 21.94 -14.63 5.87
CA ASN A 383 22.44 -15.72 6.70
C ASN A 383 23.96 -15.88 6.58
N ASP A 384 24.65 -15.72 7.70
CA ASP A 384 26.11 -15.81 7.75
C ASP A 384 26.59 -17.26 7.89
N ARG A 385 26.74 -17.96 6.76
CA ARG A 385 27.30 -19.33 6.68
C ARG A 385 28.49 -19.39 5.70
N PRO A 386 29.50 -20.26 5.92
CA PRO A 386 30.67 -20.34 5.06
C PRO A 386 30.36 -20.57 3.56
N GLU A 387 29.41 -21.45 3.25
CA GLU A 387 28.97 -21.71 1.87
C GLU A 387 28.24 -20.53 1.22
N VAL A 388 27.57 -19.69 2.02
CA VAL A 388 26.90 -18.46 1.56
C VAL A 388 27.94 -17.38 1.30
N ARG A 389 28.92 -17.21 2.19
CA ARG A 389 30.07 -16.32 1.99
C ARG A 389 30.85 -16.67 0.72
N ALA A 390 31.06 -17.96 0.45
CA ALA A 390 31.75 -18.41 -0.75
C ALA A 390 31.02 -17.96 -2.04
N LEU A 391 29.68 -18.02 -2.06
CA LEU A 391 28.90 -17.52 -3.19
C LEU A 391 28.95 -15.99 -3.28
N MET A 392 28.84 -15.28 -2.15
CA MET A 392 28.97 -13.81 -2.13
C MET A 392 30.35 -13.34 -2.61
N GLN A 393 31.42 -14.05 -2.27
CA GLN A 393 32.77 -13.78 -2.77
C GLN A 393 32.87 -14.01 -4.28
N TYR A 394 32.18 -15.03 -4.82
CA TYR A 394 32.12 -15.27 -6.27
C TYR A 394 31.42 -14.15 -7.04
N PHE A 395 30.33 -13.59 -6.48
CA PHE A 395 29.61 -12.46 -7.10
C PHE A 395 30.45 -11.19 -7.27
N THR A 396 31.57 -11.06 -6.57
CA THR A 396 32.45 -9.87 -6.67
C THR A 396 33.33 -9.81 -7.92
N SER A 397 33.33 -10.84 -8.78
CA SER A 397 34.15 -10.91 -10.00
C SER A 397 33.29 -11.03 -11.26
N ALA A 398 33.72 -10.42 -12.37
CA ALA A 398 33.03 -10.55 -13.66
C ALA A 398 32.93 -12.00 -14.17
N GLU A 399 33.78 -12.91 -13.70
CA GLU A 399 33.74 -14.30 -14.13
C GLU A 399 32.39 -14.97 -13.79
N HIS A 400 31.73 -14.56 -12.70
CA HIS A 400 30.41 -15.10 -12.37
C HIS A 400 29.37 -14.75 -13.45
N LEU A 401 29.43 -13.55 -14.02
CA LEU A 401 28.43 -13.04 -14.96
C LEU A 401 28.73 -13.45 -16.41
N LYS A 402 29.90 -14.04 -16.67
CA LYS A 402 30.44 -14.28 -18.02
C LYS A 402 29.49 -14.99 -18.97
N VAL A 403 28.73 -15.98 -18.49
CA VAL A 403 27.74 -16.70 -19.32
C VAL A 403 26.62 -15.75 -19.78
N TRP A 404 26.15 -14.88 -18.88
CA TRP A 404 25.12 -13.90 -19.19
C TRP A 404 25.67 -12.81 -20.11
N LEU A 405 26.87 -12.28 -19.84
CA LEU A 405 27.55 -11.31 -20.72
C LEU A 405 27.70 -11.88 -22.15
N LYS A 406 28.01 -13.18 -22.26
CA LYS A 406 28.17 -13.83 -23.56
C LYS A 406 26.85 -14.04 -24.30
N THR A 407 25.78 -14.28 -23.57
CA THR A 407 24.43 -14.49 -24.10
C THR A 407 23.74 -13.18 -24.47
N GLY A 408 24.10 -12.09 -23.79
CA GLY A 408 23.53 -10.75 -23.95
C GLY A 408 22.41 -10.45 -22.93
N GLY A 409 22.17 -9.16 -22.71
CA GLY A 409 21.18 -8.63 -21.78
C GLY A 409 21.72 -8.32 -20.37
N ALA A 410 23.03 -8.30 -20.17
CA ALA A 410 23.66 -7.94 -18.89
C ALA A 410 24.94 -7.13 -19.09
N ILE A 411 25.16 -6.14 -18.22
CA ILE A 411 26.41 -5.37 -18.15
C ILE A 411 27.05 -5.61 -16.79
N SER A 412 28.37 -5.78 -16.77
CA SER A 412 29.11 -5.98 -15.53
C SER A 412 29.51 -4.64 -14.90
N PRO A 413 29.33 -4.46 -13.57
CA PRO A 413 29.86 -3.31 -12.84
C PRO A 413 31.37 -3.41 -12.55
N HIS A 414 31.98 -4.56 -12.84
CA HIS A 414 33.33 -4.88 -12.41
C HIS A 414 34.42 -4.35 -13.35
N GLN A 415 35.55 -3.97 -12.76
CA GLN A 415 36.76 -3.53 -13.48
C GLN A 415 37.52 -4.70 -14.12
N ASP A 416 37.33 -5.94 -13.65
CA ASP A 416 37.90 -7.14 -14.25
C ASP A 416 37.12 -7.68 -15.47
N ALA A 417 35.96 -7.10 -15.79
CA ALA A 417 35.20 -7.44 -16.98
C ALA A 417 35.92 -6.96 -18.25
N LYS A 418 36.03 -7.85 -19.24
CA LYS A 418 36.73 -7.59 -20.51
C LYS A 418 35.77 -7.57 -21.68
N ALA A 419 36.10 -6.79 -22.72
CA ALA A 419 35.24 -6.65 -23.90
C ALA A 419 34.95 -7.99 -24.62
N ASP A 420 35.86 -8.97 -24.57
CA ASP A 420 35.70 -10.28 -25.18
C ASP A 420 34.76 -11.23 -24.42
N MET A 421 34.40 -10.89 -23.17
CA MET A 421 33.39 -11.60 -22.39
C MET A 421 31.97 -11.36 -22.95
N TYR A 422 31.75 -10.22 -23.60
CA TYR A 422 30.45 -9.85 -24.14
C TYR A 422 30.15 -10.54 -25.47
N GLY A 423 28.91 -10.99 -25.64
CA GLY A 423 28.39 -11.48 -26.92
C GLY A 423 28.10 -10.34 -27.89
N SER A 424 27.62 -9.21 -27.36
CA SER A 424 27.29 -7.99 -28.08
C SER A 424 28.44 -6.98 -28.06
N LYS A 425 28.77 -6.43 -29.23
CA LYS A 425 29.75 -5.32 -29.31
C LYS A 425 29.16 -4.02 -28.75
N VAL A 426 27.85 -3.84 -28.87
CA VAL A 426 27.14 -2.68 -28.32
C VAL A 426 27.21 -2.72 -26.80
N GLU A 427 26.92 -3.87 -26.18
CA GLU A 427 27.02 -4.04 -24.73
C GLU A 427 28.46 -3.89 -24.21
N ALA A 428 29.45 -4.39 -24.94
CA ALA A 428 30.86 -4.17 -24.60
C ALA A 428 31.24 -2.68 -24.52
N LYS A 429 30.71 -1.84 -25.43
CA LYS A 429 30.91 -0.38 -25.37
C LYS A 429 30.23 0.24 -24.15
N ILE A 430 29.07 -0.26 -23.75
CA ILE A 430 28.35 0.23 -22.56
C ILE A 430 29.15 -0.10 -21.30
N GLY A 431 29.68 -1.33 -21.21
CA GLY A 431 30.59 -1.72 -20.14
C GLY A 431 31.83 -0.83 -20.05
N ASP A 432 32.46 -0.51 -21.19
CA ASP A 432 33.60 0.40 -21.27
C ASP A 432 33.28 1.82 -20.75
N ILE A 433 32.09 2.35 -21.09
CA ILE A 433 31.61 3.65 -20.58
C ILE A 433 31.44 3.62 -19.07
N ILE A 434 30.82 2.58 -18.51
CA ILE A 434 30.61 2.45 -17.06
C ILE A 434 31.96 2.31 -16.33
N GLN A 435 32.89 1.52 -16.86
CA GLN A 435 34.21 1.33 -16.26
C GLN A 435 35.03 2.63 -16.24
N LYS A 436 34.90 3.47 -17.27
CA LYS A 436 35.61 4.76 -17.41
C LYS A 436 34.88 5.95 -16.81
N ALA A 437 33.67 5.76 -16.28
CA ALA A 437 32.87 6.84 -15.71
C ALA A 437 33.61 7.55 -14.56
N THR A 438 33.55 8.87 -14.52
CA THR A 438 34.16 9.64 -13.42
C THR A 438 33.36 9.52 -12.12
N ALA A 439 32.06 9.28 -12.25
CA ALA A 439 31.15 8.97 -11.16
C ALA A 439 30.05 8.05 -11.67
N VAL A 440 29.54 7.18 -10.80
CA VAL A 440 28.35 6.36 -11.08
C VAL A 440 27.30 6.66 -10.02
N ARG A 441 26.04 6.83 -10.40
CA ARG A 441 24.94 7.00 -9.46
C ARG A 441 23.75 6.16 -9.88
N PHE A 442 23.11 5.54 -8.89
CA PHE A 442 21.91 4.76 -9.10
C PHE A 442 20.74 5.68 -9.45
N ASP A 443 19.75 5.13 -10.13
CA ASP A 443 18.45 5.75 -10.38
C ASP A 443 17.94 6.42 -9.10
N GLY A 444 17.72 7.73 -9.20
CA GLY A 444 17.43 8.57 -8.06
C GLY A 444 16.06 8.24 -7.47
N SER A 445 15.07 8.00 -8.32
CA SER A 445 13.72 7.62 -7.89
C SER A 445 13.69 6.27 -7.16
N ASP A 446 14.51 5.30 -7.59
CA ASP A 446 14.63 3.99 -6.94
C ASP A 446 15.38 4.03 -5.60
N LEU A 447 16.16 5.09 -5.35
CA LEU A 447 16.81 5.36 -4.05
C LEU A 447 15.88 6.08 -3.06
N MET A 448 14.84 6.76 -3.54
CA MET A 448 13.89 7.48 -2.70
C MET A 448 12.88 6.53 -2.03
N PRO A 449 12.18 6.96 -0.97
CA PRO A 449 11.01 6.23 -0.46
C PRO A 449 10.00 5.99 -1.59
N GLY A 450 9.34 4.82 -1.59
CA GLY A 450 8.44 4.42 -2.69
C GLY A 450 7.30 5.39 -2.94
N GLU A 451 6.77 6.02 -1.88
CA GLU A 451 5.75 7.07 -1.95
C GLU A 451 6.24 8.38 -2.60
N VAL A 452 7.56 8.59 -2.62
CA VAL A 452 8.21 9.74 -3.27
C VAL A 452 8.63 9.37 -4.68
N GLY A 453 9.61 8.46 -4.81
CA GLY A 453 10.22 8.10 -6.09
C GLY A 453 9.21 7.52 -7.07
N ALA A 454 8.63 6.37 -6.71
CA ALA A 454 7.59 5.70 -7.50
C ALA A 454 6.17 6.29 -7.34
N GLY A 455 6.03 7.34 -6.52
CA GLY A 455 4.75 7.96 -6.18
C GLY A 455 4.65 9.38 -6.71
N SER A 456 4.92 10.34 -5.83
CA SER A 456 4.75 11.77 -6.13
C SER A 456 5.62 12.26 -7.30
N PHE A 457 6.86 11.78 -7.42
CA PHE A 457 7.79 12.23 -8.47
C PHE A 457 7.30 11.80 -9.86
N TRP A 458 6.84 10.55 -10.02
CA TRP A 458 6.22 10.07 -11.28
C TRP A 458 4.93 10.82 -11.62
N LYS A 459 4.01 10.89 -10.65
CA LYS A 459 2.68 11.49 -10.86
C LYS A 459 2.78 12.98 -11.16
N LEU A 460 3.41 13.74 -10.26
CA LEU A 460 3.53 15.19 -10.43
C LEU A 460 4.46 15.53 -11.60
N GLY A 461 5.46 14.70 -11.90
CA GLY A 461 6.28 14.84 -13.10
C GLY A 461 5.44 14.72 -14.37
N THR A 462 4.50 13.77 -14.42
CA THR A 462 3.54 13.63 -15.52
C THR A 462 2.60 14.82 -15.61
N ASP A 463 2.07 15.31 -14.49
CA ASP A 463 1.25 16.53 -14.44
C ASP A 463 2.03 17.76 -14.96
N TYR A 464 3.32 17.85 -14.65
CA TYR A 464 4.19 18.92 -15.16
C TYR A 464 4.44 18.78 -16.67
N VAL A 465 4.74 17.56 -17.15
CA VAL A 465 4.95 17.28 -18.57
C VAL A 465 3.70 17.60 -19.40
N THR A 466 2.51 17.26 -18.91
CA THR A 466 1.23 17.58 -19.58
C THR A 466 0.87 19.08 -19.51
N GLY A 467 1.52 19.83 -18.62
CA GLY A 467 1.25 21.25 -18.38
C GLY A 467 0.08 21.50 -17.42
N ALA A 468 -0.38 20.47 -16.72
CA ALA A 468 -1.42 20.59 -15.69
C ALA A 468 -0.93 21.37 -14.45
N ILE A 469 0.37 21.32 -14.14
CA ILE A 469 0.99 22.06 -13.03
C ILE A 469 2.25 22.80 -13.46
N THR A 470 2.67 23.78 -12.66
CA THR A 470 3.91 24.54 -12.84
C THR A 470 5.12 23.78 -12.29
N LEU A 471 6.34 24.23 -12.64
CA LEU A 471 7.58 23.67 -12.10
C LEU A 471 7.64 23.79 -10.56
N ASP A 472 7.24 24.94 -10.01
CA ASP A 472 7.24 25.14 -8.56
C ASP A 472 6.20 24.24 -7.87
N ALA A 473 5.01 24.06 -8.46
CA ALA A 473 3.99 23.17 -7.91
C ALA A 473 4.42 21.70 -7.96
N PHE A 474 5.11 21.29 -9.03
CA PHE A 474 5.77 19.98 -9.12
C PHE A 474 6.79 19.81 -7.99
N ALA A 475 7.74 20.74 -7.88
CA ALA A 475 8.84 20.66 -6.94
C ALA A 475 8.34 20.66 -5.48
N ASP A 476 7.44 21.59 -5.13
CA ASP A 476 6.83 21.67 -3.80
C ASP A 476 5.98 20.44 -3.48
N GLY A 477 5.27 19.90 -4.48
CA GLY A 477 4.44 18.71 -4.29
C GLY A 477 5.28 17.48 -3.99
N VAL A 478 6.41 17.30 -4.69
CA VAL A 478 7.34 16.21 -4.39
C VAL A 478 7.98 16.44 -3.01
N ASP A 479 8.45 17.66 -2.69
CA ASP A 479 9.02 17.98 -1.37
C ASP A 479 8.07 17.68 -0.21
N LYS A 480 6.76 17.96 -0.38
CA LYS A 480 5.71 17.68 0.61
C LYS A 480 5.44 16.19 0.80
N SER A 481 5.68 15.37 -0.23
CA SER A 481 5.44 13.93 -0.17
C SER A 481 6.51 13.17 0.60
N TRP A 482 7.67 13.78 0.83
CA TRP A 482 8.74 13.15 1.57
C TRP A 482 8.28 12.82 2.99
N PRO A 483 8.51 11.59 3.46
CA PRO A 483 8.32 11.25 4.85
C PRO A 483 9.13 12.23 5.71
N LYS A 484 8.46 12.88 6.69
CA LYS A 484 9.16 13.75 7.64
C LYS A 484 10.28 12.94 8.29
N ALA A 485 11.51 13.47 8.22
CA ALA A 485 12.76 12.80 8.57
C ALA A 485 12.58 11.78 9.69
N ALA A 486 12.81 10.52 9.36
CA ALA A 486 12.84 9.44 10.33
C ALA A 486 14.02 9.70 11.27
N ALA A 487 13.72 9.85 12.57
CA ALA A 487 14.69 9.47 13.58
C ALA A 487 15.06 7.98 13.35
N PRO A 488 16.29 7.54 13.66
CA PRO A 488 16.75 6.18 13.40
C PRO A 488 15.72 5.17 13.88
N ALA A 489 15.34 4.26 12.99
CA ALA A 489 14.36 3.22 13.29
C ALA A 489 14.88 2.33 14.44
N ALA A 490 14.28 2.49 15.62
CA ALA A 490 14.45 1.55 16.71
C ALA A 490 13.85 0.19 16.31
N ALA A 491 14.54 -0.87 16.69
CA ALA A 491 14.21 -2.25 16.36
C ALA A 491 12.84 -2.69 16.91
N GLY A 492 12.05 -3.37 16.06
CA GLY A 492 10.97 -4.28 16.47
C GLY A 492 9.74 -3.58 17.06
N GLY A 493 8.67 -3.52 16.26
CA GLY A 493 7.45 -2.81 16.61
C GLY A 493 7.62 -1.31 16.41
N ALA A 494 6.53 -0.61 16.10
CA ALA A 494 6.53 0.82 16.26
C ALA A 494 6.98 1.14 17.71
N ASN A 495 7.90 2.07 17.91
CA ASN A 495 8.13 2.61 19.24
C ASN A 495 6.91 3.47 19.59
N LEU A 496 5.85 2.80 20.07
CA LEU A 496 4.55 3.40 20.41
C LEU A 496 4.63 4.28 21.66
N GLY A 497 5.75 4.19 22.38
CA GLY A 497 6.05 4.97 23.56
C GLY A 497 6.88 4.18 24.58
N LYS A 498 7.28 4.87 25.64
CA LYS A 498 8.13 4.32 26.68
C LYS A 498 7.44 3.17 27.42
N GLU A 499 6.20 3.35 27.84
CA GLU A 499 5.45 2.37 28.61
C GLU A 499 5.18 1.08 27.82
N TYR A 500 4.91 1.17 26.52
CA TYR A 500 4.80 0.00 25.64
C TYR A 500 6.12 -0.77 25.55
N THR A 501 7.23 -0.04 25.40
CA THR A 501 8.58 -0.64 25.36
C THR A 501 8.92 -1.33 26.69
N ASP A 502 8.63 -0.67 27.81
CA ASP A 502 8.83 -1.23 29.16
C ASP A 502 7.95 -2.46 29.40
N ALA A 503 6.70 -2.45 28.90
CA ALA A 503 5.81 -3.59 28.99
C ALA A 503 6.35 -4.81 28.24
N LEU A 504 6.90 -4.63 27.02
CA LEU A 504 7.55 -5.71 26.25
C LEU A 504 8.82 -6.23 26.94
N ALA A 505 9.50 -5.40 27.72
CA ALA A 505 10.62 -5.82 28.58
C ALA A 505 10.15 -6.52 29.88
N GLY A 506 8.84 -6.68 30.09
CA GLY A 506 8.25 -7.37 31.23
C GLY A 506 8.12 -6.52 32.49
N ALA A 507 8.27 -5.19 32.41
CA ALA A 507 8.23 -4.28 33.56
C ALA A 507 6.88 -4.34 34.33
N TYR A 508 5.80 -4.74 33.64
CA TYR A 508 4.44 -4.77 34.19
C TYR A 508 3.84 -6.18 34.24
N LYS A 509 4.69 -7.21 34.21
CA LYS A 509 4.24 -8.60 34.27
C LYS A 509 3.40 -8.87 35.53
N GLY A 510 2.24 -9.52 35.35
CA GLY A 510 1.28 -9.83 36.42
C GLY A 510 0.37 -8.68 36.82
N LYS A 511 0.48 -7.50 36.20
CA LYS A 511 -0.46 -6.40 36.38
C LYS A 511 -1.77 -6.66 35.63
N LYS A 512 -2.85 -6.02 36.09
CA LYS A 512 -4.19 -6.13 35.52
C LYS A 512 -4.66 -4.78 35.01
N VAL A 513 -5.22 -4.78 33.80
CA VAL A 513 -5.88 -3.63 33.17
C VAL A 513 -7.32 -4.02 32.84
N THR A 514 -8.27 -3.21 33.26
CA THR A 514 -9.71 -3.39 33.03
C THR A 514 -10.16 -2.56 31.84
N VAL A 515 -10.82 -3.20 30.87
CA VAL A 515 -11.40 -2.55 29.70
C VAL A 515 -12.91 -2.79 29.71
N ASP A 516 -13.69 -1.73 29.59
CA ASP A 516 -15.15 -1.81 29.49
C ASP A 516 -15.60 -1.30 28.11
N GLY A 517 -16.71 -1.79 27.58
CA GLY A 517 -17.16 -1.42 26.24
C GLY A 517 -18.45 -2.11 25.80
N PRO A 518 -18.89 -1.88 24.56
CA PRO A 518 -20.19 -2.36 24.06
C PRO A 518 -20.17 -3.80 23.53
N PHE A 519 -18.99 -4.37 23.24
CA PHE A 519 -18.89 -5.68 22.60
C PHE A 519 -19.44 -6.80 23.47
N SER A 520 -20.16 -7.72 22.83
CA SER A 520 -20.67 -8.94 23.44
C SER A 520 -20.66 -10.07 22.42
N GLY A 521 -20.73 -11.32 22.88
CA GLY A 521 -20.77 -12.48 21.98
C GLY A 521 -19.52 -12.59 21.09
N GLU A 522 -19.73 -12.64 19.78
CA GLU A 522 -18.65 -12.83 18.80
C GLU A 522 -17.67 -11.64 18.73
N ASP A 523 -18.18 -10.41 18.82
CA ASP A 523 -17.32 -9.22 18.78
C ASP A 523 -16.45 -9.11 20.03
N ALA A 524 -16.97 -9.47 21.20
CA ALA A 524 -16.17 -9.52 22.43
C ALA A 524 -15.04 -10.57 22.32
N LYS A 525 -15.30 -11.68 21.62
CA LYS A 525 -14.26 -12.68 21.34
C LYS A 525 -13.20 -12.14 20.38
N LYS A 526 -13.61 -11.49 19.28
CA LYS A 526 -12.67 -10.88 18.33
C LYS A 526 -11.79 -9.82 19.00
N PHE A 527 -12.38 -8.96 19.83
CA PHE A 527 -11.64 -8.00 20.64
C PHE A 527 -10.68 -8.66 21.65
N ALA A 528 -11.09 -9.72 22.33
CA ALA A 528 -10.18 -10.45 23.21
C ALA A 528 -9.01 -11.08 22.43
N ASP A 529 -9.26 -11.59 21.22
CA ASP A 529 -8.24 -12.18 20.35
C ASP A 529 -7.21 -11.14 19.87
N THR A 530 -7.60 -9.88 19.62
CA THR A 530 -6.66 -8.79 19.27
C THR A 530 -5.70 -8.43 20.41
N LEU A 531 -6.15 -8.58 21.66
CA LEU A 531 -5.39 -8.27 22.86
C LEU A 531 -4.49 -9.41 23.33
N LYS A 532 -4.65 -10.61 22.77
CA LYS A 532 -3.95 -11.81 23.21
C LYS A 532 -2.44 -11.67 23.03
N GLU A 533 -1.99 -11.19 21.87
CA GLU A 533 -0.56 -11.03 21.59
C GLU A 533 0.12 -10.05 22.56
N PHE A 534 -0.55 -8.93 22.86
CA PHE A 534 -0.08 -7.97 23.85
C PHE A 534 0.03 -8.61 25.24
N SER A 535 -1.01 -9.33 25.66
CA SER A 535 -1.05 -10.00 26.97
C SER A 535 0.05 -11.06 27.09
N ASP A 536 0.24 -11.88 26.04
CA ASP A 536 1.25 -12.94 26.00
C ASP A 536 2.68 -12.38 26.07
N LYS A 537 2.95 -11.30 25.32
CA LYS A 537 4.29 -10.69 25.24
C LYS A 537 4.66 -9.89 26.48
N THR A 538 3.71 -9.19 27.08
CA THR A 538 3.96 -8.29 28.22
C THR A 538 3.75 -8.95 29.58
N GLY A 539 2.94 -10.01 29.62
CA GLY A 539 2.45 -10.62 30.86
C GLY A 539 1.45 -9.77 31.62
N ILE A 540 0.90 -8.70 31.03
CA ILE A 540 -0.22 -7.94 31.56
C ILE A 540 -1.52 -8.73 31.29
N THR A 541 -2.40 -8.83 32.29
CA THR A 541 -3.73 -9.42 32.12
C THR A 541 -4.74 -8.34 31.74
N ILE A 542 -5.38 -8.48 30.58
CA ILE A 542 -6.50 -7.60 30.19
C ILE A 542 -7.82 -8.27 30.55
N GLU A 543 -8.66 -7.59 31.34
CA GLU A 543 -10.00 -8.03 31.68
C GLU A 543 -11.03 -7.16 30.95
N TYR A 544 -11.74 -7.78 29.99
CA TYR A 544 -12.84 -7.13 29.29
C TYR A 544 -14.18 -7.44 29.96
N VAL A 545 -14.97 -6.41 30.30
CA VAL A 545 -16.25 -6.54 31.04
C VAL A 545 -17.49 -6.43 30.15
N GLY A 546 -17.34 -5.94 28.91
CA GLY A 546 -18.38 -5.29 28.10
C GLY A 546 -19.77 -5.95 27.96
N GLY A 547 -20.73 -5.17 27.47
CA GLY A 547 -22.10 -5.63 27.28
C GLY A 547 -23.03 -4.62 26.60
N LYS A 548 -24.20 -5.12 26.17
CA LYS A 548 -25.17 -4.36 25.34
C LYS A 548 -25.81 -3.14 26.02
N GLU A 549 -25.66 -2.98 27.34
CA GLU A 549 -26.16 -1.83 28.11
C GLU A 549 -25.01 -0.92 28.59
N PHE A 550 -23.88 -0.95 27.87
CA PHE A 550 -22.65 -0.25 28.24
C PHE A 550 -22.88 1.23 28.55
N GLU A 551 -23.61 1.97 27.70
CA GLU A 551 -23.79 3.43 27.80
C GLU A 551 -24.45 3.84 29.13
N LYS A 552 -25.39 3.02 29.62
CA LYS A 552 -26.03 3.22 30.93
C LYS A 552 -25.12 2.77 32.07
N ALA A 553 -24.50 1.60 31.91
CA ALA A 553 -23.68 0.99 32.94
C ALA A 553 -22.42 1.81 33.26
N ILE A 554 -21.74 2.36 32.25
CA ILE A 554 -20.51 3.14 32.42
C ILE A 554 -20.75 4.42 33.20
N SER A 555 -21.88 5.11 32.96
CA SER A 555 -22.27 6.30 33.72
C SER A 555 -22.44 5.99 35.20
N VAL A 556 -23.16 4.92 35.54
CA VAL A 556 -23.35 4.49 36.94
C VAL A 556 -22.02 4.11 37.59
N LYS A 557 -21.14 3.40 36.88
CA LYS A 557 -19.81 3.00 37.38
C LYS A 557 -18.93 4.20 37.68
N VAL A 558 -18.81 5.14 36.74
CA VAL A 558 -17.98 6.34 36.89
C VAL A 558 -18.51 7.28 37.97
N ASP A 559 -19.83 7.48 38.04
CA ASP A 559 -20.47 8.33 39.05
C ASP A 559 -20.37 7.69 40.45
N GLY A 560 -20.42 6.36 40.53
CA GLY A 560 -20.19 5.57 41.75
C GLY A 560 -18.73 5.42 42.17
N GLY A 561 -17.78 6.02 41.44
CA GLY A 561 -16.34 5.96 41.77
C GLY A 561 -15.62 4.66 41.41
N ASN A 562 -16.24 3.80 40.59
CA ASN A 562 -15.73 2.50 40.18
C ASN A 562 -15.47 2.46 38.66
N ALA A 563 -14.80 3.48 38.12
CA ALA A 563 -14.47 3.55 36.70
C ALA A 563 -13.50 2.41 36.29
N PRO A 564 -13.64 1.84 35.07
CA PRO A 564 -12.62 0.94 34.52
C PRO A 564 -11.31 1.70 34.24
N ASP A 565 -10.23 1.01 33.89
CA ASP A 565 -9.00 1.69 33.48
C ASP A 565 -9.15 2.36 32.12
N ILE A 566 -9.72 1.62 31.16
CA ILE A 566 -10.01 2.07 29.80
C ILE A 566 -11.49 1.76 29.51
N ALA A 567 -12.15 2.67 28.80
CA ALA A 567 -13.47 2.40 28.23
C ALA A 567 -13.49 2.69 26.73
N ASP A 568 -14.12 1.77 26.00
CA ASP A 568 -14.42 1.88 24.58
C ASP A 568 -15.79 2.56 24.38
N PHE A 569 -15.79 3.74 23.77
CA PHE A 569 -16.99 4.52 23.51
C PHE A 569 -17.36 4.50 22.01
N PRO A 570 -18.43 3.78 21.61
CA PRO A 570 -18.99 3.89 20.26
C PRO A 570 -19.74 5.23 20.06
N GLN A 571 -20.09 5.92 21.15
CA GLN A 571 -20.75 7.24 21.17
C GLN A 571 -19.79 8.29 21.77
N PRO A 572 -19.06 9.05 20.94
CA PRO A 572 -18.07 10.02 21.42
C PRO A 572 -18.70 11.18 22.22
N GLY A 573 -19.98 11.51 21.97
CA GLY A 573 -20.71 12.49 22.79
C GLY A 573 -20.78 12.11 24.28
N LEU A 574 -20.87 10.81 24.59
CA LEU A 574 -20.84 10.31 25.97
C LEU A 574 -19.44 10.44 26.59
N ALA A 575 -18.38 10.16 25.82
CA ALA A 575 -17.00 10.40 26.26
C ALA A 575 -16.74 11.90 26.54
N ALA A 576 -17.27 12.80 25.70
CA ALA A 576 -17.15 14.24 25.88
C ALA A 576 -17.78 14.72 27.20
N ARG A 577 -18.89 14.11 27.64
CA ARG A 577 -19.47 14.35 28.97
C ARG A 577 -18.46 14.08 30.10
N PHE A 578 -17.76 12.94 30.04
CA PHE A 578 -16.76 12.58 31.05
C PHE A 578 -15.50 13.45 30.96
N ALA A 579 -15.08 13.85 29.76
CA ALA A 579 -14.01 14.82 29.56
C ALA A 579 -14.33 16.16 30.26
N ALA A 580 -15.53 16.70 30.02
CA ALA A 580 -16.01 17.94 30.62
C ALA A 580 -16.16 17.86 32.15
N GLN A 581 -16.39 16.66 32.70
CA GLN A 581 -16.39 16.41 34.15
C GLN A 581 -14.98 16.28 34.74
N GLY A 582 -13.94 16.22 33.91
CA GLY A 582 -12.56 15.99 34.32
C GLY A 582 -12.30 14.55 34.79
N LYS A 583 -13.07 13.59 34.26
CA LYS A 583 -12.94 12.16 34.61
C LYS A 583 -11.96 11.41 33.72
N LEU A 584 -11.65 11.94 32.54
CA LEU A 584 -10.72 11.34 31.58
C LEU A 584 -9.31 11.90 31.71
N THR A 585 -8.32 11.06 31.42
CA THR A 585 -6.94 11.47 31.27
C THR A 585 -6.73 12.13 29.90
N ASP A 586 -6.06 13.27 29.90
CA ASP A 586 -5.63 13.93 28.67
C ASP A 586 -4.47 13.16 28.03
N LEU A 587 -4.79 12.40 26.97
CA LEU A 587 -3.87 11.48 26.34
C LEU A 587 -2.68 12.18 25.68
N SER A 588 -2.80 13.47 25.38
CA SER A 588 -1.70 14.27 24.82
C SER A 588 -0.51 14.41 25.79
N LYS A 589 -0.73 14.14 27.09
CA LYS A 589 0.29 14.19 28.13
C LYS A 589 0.97 12.85 28.39
N VAL A 590 0.43 11.75 27.88
CA VAL A 590 0.88 10.38 28.20
C VAL A 590 1.17 9.53 26.95
N LEU A 591 0.78 9.98 25.77
CA LEU A 591 1.11 9.37 24.49
C LEU A 591 2.20 10.15 23.75
N SER A 592 2.92 9.46 22.87
CA SER A 592 3.84 10.09 21.92
C SER A 592 3.04 10.81 20.84
N MET A 593 2.83 12.12 21.02
CA MET A 593 2.05 12.90 20.06
C MET A 593 2.68 12.96 18.67
N ASP A 594 4.01 12.83 18.57
CA ASP A 594 4.70 12.71 17.29
C ASP A 594 4.32 11.43 16.53
N PHE A 595 4.14 10.31 17.25
CA PHE A 595 3.68 9.06 16.66
C PHE A 595 2.19 9.15 16.30
N VAL A 596 1.38 9.58 17.26
CA VAL A 596 -0.08 9.70 17.10
C VAL A 596 -0.45 10.62 15.93
N GLN A 597 0.24 11.76 15.77
CA GLN A 597 0.00 12.69 14.65
C GLN A 597 0.47 12.17 13.29
N LYS A 598 1.42 11.22 13.27
CA LYS A 598 1.81 10.52 12.03
C LYS A 598 0.82 9.43 11.68
N ASN A 599 0.28 8.74 12.69
CA ASN A 599 -0.55 7.56 12.47
C ASN A 599 -2.05 7.86 12.33
N TYR A 600 -2.51 9.02 12.79
CA TYR A 600 -3.86 9.53 12.58
C TYR A 600 -3.83 10.82 11.78
N ASN A 601 -4.73 10.93 10.79
CA ASN A 601 -4.94 12.20 10.12
C ASN A 601 -5.56 13.24 11.09
N LYS A 602 -5.50 14.52 10.72
CA LYS A 602 -6.00 15.61 11.56
C LYS A 602 -7.47 15.44 11.97
N SER A 603 -8.32 14.89 11.10
CA SER A 603 -9.75 14.72 11.40
C SER A 603 -9.96 13.76 12.56
N TRP A 604 -9.24 12.63 12.61
CA TRP A 604 -9.30 11.69 13.72
C TRP A 604 -8.87 12.32 15.05
N LEU A 605 -7.81 13.14 15.02
CA LEU A 605 -7.29 13.83 16.20
C LEU A 605 -8.24 14.92 16.70
N ASP A 606 -8.84 15.68 15.78
CA ASP A 606 -9.83 16.70 16.10
C ASP A 606 -11.04 16.06 16.77
N MET A 607 -11.56 14.95 16.23
CA MET A 607 -12.71 14.22 16.81
C MET A 607 -12.39 13.55 18.15
N ALA A 608 -11.12 13.19 18.39
CA ALA A 608 -10.66 12.68 19.68
C ALA A 608 -10.41 13.80 20.71
N THR A 609 -10.43 15.07 20.29
CA THR A 609 -10.17 16.22 21.15
C THR A 609 -11.47 16.85 21.64
N MET A 610 -11.70 16.84 22.95
CA MET A 610 -12.97 17.24 23.57
C MET A 610 -12.74 18.28 24.67
N PRO A 611 -13.72 19.17 24.97
CA PRO A 611 -13.60 20.10 26.08
C PRO A 611 -13.42 19.36 27.42
N GLY A 612 -12.32 19.67 28.11
CA GLY A 612 -12.05 19.23 29.47
C GLY A 612 -12.79 20.08 30.50
N LYS A 613 -12.54 19.79 31.79
CA LYS A 613 -13.17 20.48 32.93
C LYS A 613 -12.99 22.01 32.95
N ASP A 614 -11.89 22.51 32.40
CA ASP A 614 -11.60 23.95 32.30
C ASP A 614 -12.05 24.56 30.96
N GLY A 615 -12.80 23.81 30.15
CA GLY A 615 -13.25 24.20 28.81
C GLY A 615 -12.16 24.13 27.74
N LYS A 616 -10.91 23.76 28.07
CA LYS A 616 -9.84 23.57 27.08
C LYS A 616 -9.90 22.18 26.47
N GLY A 617 -9.49 22.05 25.21
CA GLY A 617 -9.42 20.74 24.54
C GLY A 617 -8.41 19.81 25.22
N ILE A 618 -8.85 18.58 25.52
CA ILE A 618 -7.99 17.45 25.90
C ILE A 618 -8.11 16.37 24.84
N MET A 619 -7.04 15.61 24.61
CA MET A 619 -7.15 14.40 23.77
C MET A 619 -7.81 13.31 24.62
N ALA A 620 -9.11 13.11 24.46
CA ALA A 620 -9.92 12.26 25.33
C ALA A 620 -9.76 10.76 25.04
N GLY A 621 -9.37 10.40 23.81
CA GLY A 621 -9.25 9.01 23.38
C GLY A 621 -8.39 8.80 22.13
N VAL A 622 -8.27 7.55 21.71
CA VAL A 622 -7.70 7.13 20.42
C VAL A 622 -8.69 6.18 19.72
N TRP A 623 -8.77 6.25 18.40
CA TRP A 623 -9.70 5.45 17.63
C TRP A 623 -9.13 4.06 17.38
N GLU A 624 -9.80 3.02 17.89
CA GLU A 624 -9.35 1.63 17.75
C GLU A 624 -9.72 1.08 16.37
N ARG A 625 -11.02 1.03 16.07
CA ARG A 625 -11.57 0.57 14.79
C ARG A 625 -12.69 1.47 14.32
N VAL A 626 -12.99 1.38 13.03
CA VAL A 626 -14.00 2.23 12.38
C VAL A 626 -14.84 1.45 11.39
N ASN A 627 -16.01 2.01 11.07
CA ASN A 627 -16.86 1.63 9.97
C ASN A 627 -16.96 2.79 8.98
N GLY A 628 -16.70 2.53 7.69
CA GLY A 628 -16.94 3.50 6.63
C GLY A 628 -18.42 3.49 6.25
N LYS A 629 -19.08 4.66 6.27
CA LYS A 629 -20.53 4.81 6.01
C LYS A 629 -20.88 5.38 4.63
N SER A 630 -19.95 6.05 3.94
CA SER A 630 -20.16 6.64 2.60
C SER A 630 -20.13 5.63 1.44
N LEU A 631 -20.80 4.49 1.62
CA LEU A 631 -20.76 3.33 0.72
C LEU A 631 -22.15 3.06 0.15
N VAL A 632 -22.21 2.75 -1.15
CA VAL A 632 -23.41 2.25 -1.83
C VAL A 632 -23.14 0.82 -2.31
N TRP A 633 -23.89 -0.12 -1.75
CA TRP A 633 -23.83 -1.55 -2.04
C TRP A 633 -24.72 -1.88 -3.25
N TYR A 634 -24.25 -2.80 -4.10
CA TYR A 634 -25.01 -3.26 -5.27
C TYR A 634 -24.79 -4.76 -5.55
N PRO A 635 -25.79 -5.48 -6.12
CA PRO A 635 -25.69 -6.90 -6.43
C PRO A 635 -24.88 -7.10 -7.72
N LYS A 636 -23.56 -7.11 -7.60
CA LYS A 636 -22.59 -7.04 -8.71
C LYS A 636 -22.91 -7.95 -9.90
N ALA A 637 -23.13 -9.24 -9.67
CA ALA A 637 -23.40 -10.17 -10.77
C ALA A 637 -24.68 -9.81 -11.56
N ALA A 638 -25.75 -9.41 -10.85
CA ALA A 638 -26.98 -8.97 -11.49
C ALA A 638 -26.81 -7.61 -12.17
N PHE A 639 -26.04 -6.70 -11.55
CA PHE A 639 -25.81 -5.34 -12.02
C PHE A 639 -25.01 -5.33 -13.32
N ASP A 640 -23.95 -6.14 -13.40
CA ASP A 640 -23.16 -6.36 -14.60
C ASP A 640 -24.01 -6.99 -15.72
N LYS A 641 -24.89 -7.95 -15.39
CA LYS A 641 -25.80 -8.60 -16.34
C LYS A 641 -26.85 -7.64 -16.91
N ALA A 642 -27.35 -6.71 -16.09
CA ALA A 642 -28.27 -5.66 -16.52
C ALA A 642 -27.57 -4.58 -17.37
N GLY A 643 -26.24 -4.58 -17.44
CA GLY A 643 -25.46 -3.61 -18.22
C GLY A 643 -25.29 -2.26 -17.53
N TYR A 644 -25.67 -2.16 -16.26
CA TYR A 644 -25.50 -0.94 -15.48
C TYR A 644 -24.02 -0.62 -15.23
N LYS A 645 -23.72 0.66 -15.04
CA LYS A 645 -22.36 1.16 -14.79
C LYS A 645 -22.29 1.78 -13.40
N VAL A 646 -21.18 1.53 -12.71
CA VAL A 646 -20.90 2.13 -11.40
C VAL A 646 -20.72 3.65 -11.59
N PRO A 647 -21.51 4.48 -10.90
CA PRO A 647 -21.41 5.94 -11.05
C PRO A 647 -20.23 6.48 -10.25
N THR A 648 -19.52 7.43 -10.83
CA THR A 648 -18.41 8.17 -10.22
C THR A 648 -18.78 9.60 -9.85
N THR A 649 -19.87 10.12 -10.44
CA THR A 649 -20.40 11.47 -10.16
C THR A 649 -21.86 11.40 -9.73
N TRP A 650 -22.34 12.46 -9.08
CA TRP A 650 -23.76 12.55 -8.69
C TRP A 650 -24.69 12.52 -9.91
N ALA A 651 -24.31 13.18 -11.01
CA ALA A 651 -25.07 13.17 -12.26
C ALA A 651 -25.20 11.76 -12.83
N GLU A 652 -24.14 10.97 -12.79
CA GLU A 652 -24.17 9.55 -13.20
C GLU A 652 -25.04 8.71 -12.26
N LEU A 653 -25.02 8.97 -10.95
CA LEU A 653 -25.90 8.29 -10.00
C LEU A 653 -27.37 8.61 -10.26
N VAL A 654 -27.71 9.85 -10.59
CA VAL A 654 -29.08 10.24 -11.00
C VAL A 654 -29.46 9.55 -12.31
N ALA A 655 -28.57 9.55 -13.31
CA ALA A 655 -28.81 8.87 -14.58
C ALA A 655 -29.03 7.35 -14.42
N LEU A 656 -28.25 6.71 -13.54
CA LEU A 656 -28.42 5.31 -13.19
C LEU A 656 -29.78 5.04 -12.54
N GLN A 657 -30.21 5.87 -11.58
CA GLN A 657 -31.54 5.75 -10.97
C GLN A 657 -32.66 5.86 -12.02
N ASP A 658 -32.54 6.82 -12.93
CA ASP A 658 -33.51 7.01 -14.02
C ASP A 658 -33.52 5.83 -14.99
N GLN A 659 -32.37 5.22 -15.26
CA GLN A 659 -32.29 4.02 -16.08
C GLN A 659 -32.96 2.82 -15.40
N ILE A 660 -32.65 2.56 -14.13
CA ILE A 660 -33.27 1.47 -13.37
C ILE A 660 -34.80 1.63 -13.32
N LYS A 661 -35.31 2.85 -13.11
CA LYS A 661 -36.76 3.15 -13.16
C LYS A 661 -37.37 2.89 -14.53
N LYS A 662 -36.65 3.19 -15.62
CA LYS A 662 -37.11 2.91 -17.00
C LYS A 662 -37.16 1.41 -17.28
N ASP A 663 -36.23 0.66 -16.70
CA ASP A 663 -36.15 -0.79 -16.82
C ASP A 663 -37.21 -1.50 -15.95
N GLY A 664 -37.95 -0.74 -15.13
CA GLY A 664 -39.13 -1.19 -14.39
C GLY A 664 -38.87 -1.58 -12.93
N ASP A 665 -37.65 -1.36 -12.44
CA ASP A 665 -37.23 -1.71 -11.09
C ASP A 665 -37.11 -0.48 -10.19
N ALA A 666 -37.04 -0.70 -8.88
CA ALA A 666 -36.73 0.35 -7.91
C ALA A 666 -35.21 0.53 -7.78
N PRO A 667 -34.66 1.75 -7.90
CA PRO A 667 -33.25 2.00 -7.64
C PRO A 667 -32.81 1.62 -6.22
N TRP A 668 -33.53 2.06 -5.19
CA TRP A 668 -33.05 1.97 -3.81
C TRP A 668 -33.80 0.97 -2.94
N CYS A 669 -33.02 0.28 -2.11
CA CYS A 669 -33.47 -0.54 -1.00
C CYS A 669 -33.29 0.25 0.30
N ILE A 670 -34.38 0.68 0.92
CA ILE A 670 -34.33 1.57 2.09
C ILE A 670 -35.27 1.06 3.18
N GLY A 671 -34.74 0.94 4.40
CA GLY A 671 -35.48 0.63 5.61
C GLY A 671 -34.80 1.25 6.81
N ILE A 672 -35.58 1.82 7.74
CA ILE A 672 -35.06 2.50 8.95
C ILE A 672 -35.60 1.93 10.25
N GLU A 673 -36.48 0.93 10.18
CA GLU A 673 -37.02 0.29 11.38
C GLU A 673 -35.88 -0.46 12.12
N SER A 674 -35.79 -0.22 13.42
CA SER A 674 -34.72 -0.76 14.26
C SER A 674 -35.14 -0.77 15.74
N GLY A 675 -36.40 -1.12 16.03
CA GLY A 675 -36.95 -1.10 17.38
C GLY A 675 -36.86 0.29 18.01
N THR A 676 -36.28 0.38 19.22
CA THR A 676 -36.09 1.66 19.92
C THR A 676 -35.09 2.60 19.24
N ALA A 677 -34.28 2.10 18.30
CA ALA A 677 -33.35 2.91 17.53
C ALA A 677 -33.92 3.37 16.18
N THR A 678 -35.20 3.07 15.88
CA THR A 678 -35.83 3.45 14.61
C THR A 678 -35.60 4.93 14.29
N GLY A 679 -35.05 5.20 13.10
CA GLY A 679 -34.68 6.55 12.66
C GLY A 679 -33.17 6.81 12.54
N TRP A 680 -32.31 6.02 13.17
CA TRP A 680 -30.85 6.21 13.06
C TRP A 680 -30.36 6.12 11.60
N ALA A 681 -30.89 5.18 10.82
CA ALA A 681 -30.51 5.05 9.41
C ALA A 681 -30.95 6.26 8.55
N PHE A 682 -31.94 7.04 9.00
CA PHE A 682 -32.30 8.31 8.35
C PHE A 682 -31.29 9.42 8.68
N THR A 683 -30.82 9.51 9.93
CA THR A 683 -29.82 10.52 10.32
C THR A 683 -28.51 10.31 9.55
N ASP A 684 -28.12 9.06 9.40
CA ASP A 684 -27.03 8.59 8.55
C ASP A 684 -27.09 9.14 7.12
N TRP A 685 -28.28 9.32 6.54
CA TRP A 685 -28.46 9.90 5.21
C TRP A 685 -28.40 11.43 5.22
N VAL A 686 -28.97 12.06 6.25
CA VAL A 686 -28.89 13.51 6.44
C VAL A 686 -27.43 13.95 6.62
N GLU A 687 -26.66 13.19 7.40
CA GLU A 687 -25.24 13.44 7.66
C GLU A 687 -24.39 13.32 6.38
N GLU A 688 -24.64 12.30 5.55
CA GLU A 688 -23.98 12.19 4.23
C GLU A 688 -24.30 13.35 3.31
N MET A 689 -25.56 13.82 3.33
CA MET A 689 -25.97 14.97 2.54
C MET A 689 -25.35 16.26 3.08
N MET A 690 -25.25 16.43 4.41
CA MET A 690 -24.55 17.57 5.01
C MET A 690 -23.09 17.63 4.52
N LEU A 691 -22.38 16.50 4.48
CA LEU A 691 -21.02 16.44 3.94
C LEU A 691 -20.93 16.76 2.44
N ARG A 692 -22.05 16.72 1.70
CA ARG A 692 -22.11 16.93 0.24
C ARG A 692 -22.80 18.22 -0.18
N THR A 693 -23.49 18.90 0.73
CA THR A 693 -24.20 20.17 0.46
C THR A 693 -23.60 21.36 1.20
N THR A 694 -22.72 21.12 2.19
CA THR A 694 -22.09 22.18 2.96
C THR A 694 -20.66 21.81 3.37
N SER A 695 -19.93 22.75 3.97
CA SER A 695 -18.52 22.54 4.34
C SER A 695 -18.39 21.68 5.61
N PRO A 696 -17.24 21.01 5.82
CA PRO A 696 -16.97 20.29 7.06
C PRO A 696 -17.09 21.16 8.32
N GLU A 697 -16.76 22.46 8.24
CA GLU A 697 -16.90 23.38 9.37
C GLU A 697 -18.37 23.63 9.73
N ASN A 698 -19.27 23.61 8.76
CA ASN A 698 -20.70 23.70 9.02
C ASN A 698 -21.24 22.39 9.61
N TYR A 699 -20.71 21.25 9.19
CA TYR A 699 -20.98 19.96 9.84
C TYR A 699 -20.55 20.01 11.32
N ASP A 700 -19.33 20.48 11.61
CA ASP A 700 -18.77 20.57 12.97
C ASP A 700 -19.59 21.54 13.86
N LYS A 701 -20.05 22.66 13.30
CA LYS A 701 -20.99 23.56 14.00
C LYS A 701 -22.34 22.91 14.24
N TRP A 702 -22.85 22.13 13.30
CA TRP A 702 -24.16 21.50 13.41
C TRP A 702 -24.21 20.46 14.53
N VAL A 703 -23.22 19.58 14.60
CA VAL A 703 -23.13 18.53 15.64
C VAL A 703 -22.86 19.09 17.05
N THR A 704 -22.53 20.38 17.15
CA THR A 704 -22.30 21.11 18.42
C THR A 704 -23.34 22.21 18.69
N ASN A 705 -24.44 22.25 17.92
CA ASN A 705 -25.51 23.25 18.03
C ASN A 705 -25.12 24.70 17.66
N GLY A 706 -23.93 24.92 17.11
CA GLY A 706 -23.48 26.18 16.53
C GLY A 706 -24.14 26.50 15.17
N LEU A 707 -24.70 25.48 14.51
CA LEU A 707 -25.59 25.60 13.34
C LEU A 707 -26.89 24.85 13.64
N LYS A 708 -28.02 25.54 13.52
CA LYS A 708 -29.34 25.01 13.88
C LYS A 708 -29.88 24.03 12.83
N PHE A 709 -30.68 23.06 13.24
CA PHE A 709 -31.38 22.16 12.33
C PHE A 709 -32.33 22.91 11.41
N ASN A 710 -32.91 24.03 11.86
CA ASN A 710 -33.76 24.87 11.05
C ASN A 710 -33.01 25.82 10.09
N SER A 711 -31.67 25.75 10.05
CA SER A 711 -30.86 26.49 9.09
C SER A 711 -31.14 26.08 7.64
N PRO A 712 -30.92 26.98 6.67
CA PRO A 712 -31.01 26.66 5.25
C PRO A 712 -30.14 25.46 4.84
N GLU A 713 -28.94 25.34 5.38
CA GLU A 713 -27.98 24.28 5.07
C GLU A 713 -28.51 22.90 5.46
N VAL A 714 -29.02 22.75 6.70
CA VAL A 714 -29.55 21.46 7.17
C VAL A 714 -30.85 21.11 6.43
N LYS A 715 -31.73 22.09 6.21
CA LYS A 715 -32.95 21.85 5.41
C LYS A 715 -32.63 21.45 3.97
N ALA A 716 -31.58 22.00 3.37
CA ALA A 716 -31.13 21.60 2.03
C ALA A 716 -30.65 20.14 2.02
N ALA A 717 -29.85 19.72 3.00
CA ALA A 717 -29.41 18.33 3.13
C ALA A 717 -30.59 17.35 3.27
N VAL A 718 -31.55 17.64 4.16
CA VAL A 718 -32.76 16.81 4.34
C VAL A 718 -33.62 16.79 3.07
N THR A 719 -33.65 17.90 2.32
CA THR A 719 -34.35 17.98 1.04
C THR A 719 -33.72 17.06 0.00
N GLU A 720 -32.38 16.96 -0.07
CA GLU A 720 -31.71 16.01 -0.98
C GLU A 720 -32.03 14.55 -0.63
N VAL A 721 -32.07 14.19 0.66
CA VAL A 721 -32.54 12.86 1.10
C VAL A 721 -33.98 12.62 0.62
N SER A 722 -34.84 13.62 0.80
CA SER A 722 -36.27 13.53 0.47
C SER A 722 -36.52 13.36 -1.04
N LYS A 723 -35.70 13.98 -1.91
CA LYS A 723 -35.79 13.76 -3.36
C LYS A 723 -35.58 12.30 -3.74
N ILE A 724 -34.72 11.60 -3.01
CA ILE A 724 -34.46 10.17 -3.24
C ILE A 724 -35.55 9.32 -2.58
N TRP A 725 -35.90 9.60 -1.33
CA TRP A 725 -36.74 8.71 -0.52
C TRP A 725 -38.24 8.85 -0.79
N PHE A 726 -38.71 10.02 -1.23
CA PHE A 726 -40.15 10.31 -1.34
C PHE A 726 -40.71 10.12 -2.76
N ASP A 727 -39.86 9.82 -3.74
CA ASP A 727 -40.32 9.27 -5.02
C ASP A 727 -40.63 7.78 -4.83
N ASP A 728 -41.92 7.43 -4.86
CA ASP A 728 -42.40 6.05 -4.68
C ASP A 728 -41.84 5.07 -5.72
N LYS A 729 -41.36 5.54 -6.87
CA LYS A 729 -40.69 4.69 -7.87
C LYS A 729 -39.20 4.52 -7.58
N ASN A 730 -38.63 5.38 -6.74
CA ASN A 730 -37.22 5.35 -6.44
C ASN A 730 -36.87 4.34 -5.33
N VAL A 731 -37.86 3.98 -4.49
CA VAL A 731 -37.69 3.10 -3.33
C VAL A 731 -38.57 1.85 -3.46
N TYR A 732 -38.01 0.67 -3.20
CA TYR A 732 -38.78 -0.57 -3.21
C TYR A 732 -39.87 -0.54 -2.13
N GLY A 733 -41.13 -0.72 -2.54
CA GLY A 733 -42.31 -0.60 -1.67
C GLY A 733 -42.80 0.85 -1.46
N GLY A 734 -42.12 1.83 -2.05
CA GLY A 734 -42.43 3.26 -1.93
C GLY A 734 -42.11 3.84 -0.56
N ARG A 735 -42.37 5.15 -0.40
CA ARG A 735 -42.05 5.91 0.82
C ARG A 735 -42.64 5.27 2.08
N LYS A 736 -43.85 4.71 1.99
CA LYS A 736 -44.57 4.11 3.14
C LYS A 736 -43.87 2.87 3.69
N ALA A 737 -43.08 2.16 2.88
CA ALA A 737 -42.36 0.97 3.33
C ALA A 737 -41.12 1.30 4.16
N ILE A 738 -40.55 2.51 4.02
CA ILE A 738 -39.27 2.88 4.62
C ILE A 738 -39.27 2.71 6.15
N ALA A 739 -40.27 3.28 6.84
CA ALA A 739 -40.36 3.26 8.30
C ALA A 739 -40.81 1.92 8.89
N THR A 740 -41.24 0.97 8.05
CA THR A 740 -41.72 -0.36 8.46
C THR A 740 -40.80 -1.49 8.04
N THR A 741 -39.80 -1.21 7.21
CA THR A 741 -38.79 -2.17 6.79
C THR A 741 -37.61 -2.11 7.74
N GLY A 742 -37.27 -3.25 8.36
CA GLY A 742 -36.11 -3.38 9.22
C GLY A 742 -34.83 -3.01 8.48
N PHE A 743 -33.94 -2.23 9.09
CA PHE A 743 -32.72 -1.76 8.42
C PHE A 743 -31.85 -2.92 7.92
N GLY A 744 -31.78 -4.02 8.68
CA GLY A 744 -31.04 -5.23 8.32
C GLY A 744 -31.73 -6.05 7.22
N ASP A 745 -33.05 -5.96 7.12
CA ASP A 745 -33.82 -6.62 6.06
C ASP A 745 -33.83 -5.82 4.76
N ALA A 746 -33.61 -4.50 4.84
CA ALA A 746 -33.61 -3.58 3.71
C ALA A 746 -32.79 -4.05 2.51
N PRO A 747 -31.55 -4.58 2.62
CA PRO A 747 -30.79 -5.07 1.47
C PRO A 747 -31.29 -6.41 0.90
N THR A 748 -32.13 -7.17 1.60
CA THR A 748 -32.61 -8.50 1.16
C THR A 748 -33.16 -8.53 -0.27
N PRO A 749 -33.98 -7.55 -0.73
CA PRO A 749 -34.51 -7.56 -2.08
C PRO A 749 -33.45 -7.36 -3.18
N MET A 750 -32.23 -6.91 -2.86
CA MET A 750 -31.09 -6.88 -3.82
C MET A 750 -30.69 -8.28 -4.29
N PHE A 751 -30.95 -9.30 -3.47
CA PHE A 751 -30.54 -10.68 -3.71
C PHE A 751 -31.72 -11.59 -4.07
N ALA A 752 -32.89 -11.01 -4.37
CA ALA A 752 -34.07 -11.77 -4.78
C ALA A 752 -33.86 -12.52 -6.10
N LYS A 753 -34.54 -13.66 -6.26
CA LYS A 753 -34.53 -14.48 -7.49
C LYS A 753 -35.89 -14.43 -8.18
N PRO A 754 -35.97 -14.47 -9.53
CA PRO A 754 -34.86 -14.60 -10.48
C PRO A 754 -34.09 -13.30 -10.76
N ALA A 755 -34.55 -12.16 -10.25
CA ALA A 755 -33.90 -10.86 -10.39
C ALA A 755 -34.05 -10.01 -9.11
N PRO A 756 -33.12 -9.07 -8.84
CA PRO A 756 -33.25 -8.10 -7.76
C PRO A 756 -34.56 -7.31 -7.85
N LYS A 757 -35.12 -6.91 -6.71
CA LYS A 757 -36.29 -6.01 -6.66
C LYS A 757 -35.91 -4.55 -6.39
N CYS A 758 -34.67 -4.35 -5.95
CA CYS A 758 -33.99 -3.06 -5.94
C CYS A 758 -32.48 -3.26 -6.05
N TRP A 759 -31.76 -2.19 -6.35
CA TRP A 759 -30.39 -2.31 -6.88
C TRP A 759 -29.31 -1.67 -6.01
N LEU A 760 -29.65 -0.62 -5.27
CA LEU A 760 -28.71 0.20 -4.51
C LEU A 760 -29.10 0.26 -3.03
N HIS A 761 -28.12 0.14 -2.14
CA HIS A 761 -28.34 0.29 -0.70
C HIS A 761 -27.19 1.10 -0.08
N LYS A 762 -27.49 2.26 0.53
CA LYS A 762 -26.49 3.05 1.27
C LYS A 762 -26.49 2.63 2.73
N GLN A 763 -25.35 2.14 3.20
CA GLN A 763 -25.11 1.82 4.60
C GLN A 763 -23.62 1.60 4.86
N GLY A 764 -23.19 1.70 6.12
CA GLY A 764 -21.83 1.33 6.51
C GLY A 764 -21.51 -0.16 6.33
N ASN A 765 -20.21 -0.48 6.32
CA ASN A 765 -19.71 -1.82 5.98
C ASN A 765 -20.22 -2.97 6.87
N PHE A 766 -20.64 -2.68 8.10
CA PHE A 766 -21.28 -3.67 8.97
C PHE A 766 -22.56 -4.27 8.38
N ILE A 767 -23.20 -3.63 7.39
CA ILE A 767 -24.42 -4.15 6.76
C ILE A 767 -24.23 -5.50 6.07
N THR A 768 -22.99 -5.80 5.67
CA THR A 768 -22.64 -7.07 5.02
C THR A 768 -22.93 -8.28 5.93
N SER A 769 -22.97 -8.10 7.24
CA SER A 769 -23.39 -9.14 8.20
C SER A 769 -24.86 -9.56 8.08
N PHE A 770 -25.68 -8.73 7.43
CA PHE A 770 -27.11 -8.99 7.17
C PHE A 770 -27.35 -9.56 5.76
N PHE A 771 -26.32 -9.66 4.92
CA PHE A 771 -26.47 -10.26 3.59
C PHE A 771 -26.68 -11.77 3.70
N PRO A 772 -27.33 -12.41 2.70
CA PRO A 772 -27.47 -13.86 2.69
C PRO A 772 -26.12 -14.57 2.82
N LYS A 773 -26.05 -15.64 3.61
CA LYS A 773 -24.77 -16.33 3.90
C LYS A 773 -24.11 -16.97 2.68
N ASP A 774 -24.86 -17.18 1.60
CA ASP A 774 -24.38 -17.79 0.35
C ASP A 774 -23.84 -16.77 -0.66
N VAL A 775 -24.01 -15.46 -0.43
CA VAL A 775 -23.44 -14.44 -1.32
C VAL A 775 -21.97 -14.16 -0.99
N LYS A 776 -21.15 -14.01 -2.03
CA LYS A 776 -19.71 -13.83 -1.94
C LYS A 776 -19.31 -12.40 -2.31
N GLU A 777 -18.47 -11.81 -1.49
CA GLU A 777 -17.85 -10.51 -1.75
C GLU A 777 -17.10 -10.49 -3.09
N GLY A 778 -17.13 -9.35 -3.79
CA GLY A 778 -16.47 -9.14 -5.07
C GLY A 778 -17.04 -9.95 -6.24
N THR A 779 -17.98 -10.86 -6.00
CA THR A 779 -18.64 -11.70 -7.00
C THR A 779 -20.14 -11.42 -7.05
N ASP A 780 -20.84 -11.64 -5.94
CA ASP A 780 -22.29 -11.48 -5.85
C ASP A 780 -22.67 -10.06 -5.43
N TYR A 781 -21.81 -9.40 -4.64
CA TYR A 781 -21.94 -7.99 -4.28
C TYR A 781 -20.59 -7.29 -4.30
N ASP A 782 -20.63 -5.98 -4.52
CA ASP A 782 -19.52 -5.05 -4.31
C ASP A 782 -20.13 -3.70 -3.90
N PHE A 783 -19.28 -2.69 -3.74
CA PHE A 783 -19.74 -1.35 -3.40
C PHE A 783 -19.04 -0.29 -4.25
N PHE A 784 -19.58 0.93 -4.22
CA PHE A 784 -18.90 2.13 -4.68
C PHE A 784 -19.04 3.26 -3.66
N TYR A 785 -18.11 4.21 -3.68
CA TYR A 785 -18.18 5.41 -2.85
C TYR A 785 -19.36 6.28 -3.29
N LEU A 786 -20.18 6.76 -2.35
CA LEU A 786 -21.30 7.64 -2.65
C LEU A 786 -20.77 8.96 -3.25
N PRO A 787 -21.01 9.26 -4.55
CA PRO A 787 -20.40 10.42 -5.21
C PRO A 787 -20.75 11.75 -4.54
N GLY A 788 -19.85 12.73 -4.64
CA GLY A 788 -20.10 14.09 -4.17
C GLY A 788 -21.14 14.82 -5.05
N LEU A 789 -22.01 15.61 -4.42
CA LEU A 789 -22.99 16.47 -5.11
C LEU A 789 -22.31 17.64 -5.84
N ASP A 790 -21.26 18.19 -5.24
CA ASP A 790 -20.47 19.29 -5.77
C ASP A 790 -18.99 19.03 -5.47
N ALA A 791 -18.16 19.12 -6.51
CA ALA A 791 -16.73 18.83 -6.42
C ALA A 791 -16.00 19.74 -5.41
N LYS A 792 -16.53 20.93 -5.10
CA LYS A 792 -15.91 21.86 -4.14
C LYS A 792 -15.87 21.33 -2.70
N TYR A 793 -16.72 20.37 -2.35
CA TYR A 793 -16.71 19.74 -1.02
C TYR A 793 -15.77 18.52 -0.94
N GLY A 794 -15.09 18.18 -2.04
CA GLY A 794 -14.11 17.10 -2.10
C GLY A 794 -14.73 15.70 -2.09
N SER A 795 -14.07 14.77 -1.41
CA SER A 795 -14.51 13.38 -1.21
C SER A 795 -14.52 13.05 0.28
N PRO A 796 -15.49 13.61 1.04
CA PRO A 796 -15.61 13.37 2.47
C PRO A 796 -16.14 11.96 2.75
N VAL A 797 -15.71 11.37 3.86
CA VAL A 797 -16.18 10.06 4.31
C VAL A 797 -16.81 10.20 5.69
N LEU A 798 -18.08 9.78 5.80
CA LEU A 798 -18.77 9.58 7.06
C LEU A 798 -18.29 8.27 7.67
N VAL A 799 -18.03 8.28 8.97
CA VAL A 799 -17.56 7.10 9.72
C VAL A 799 -18.33 6.94 11.02
N ALA A 800 -18.37 5.71 11.54
CA ALA A 800 -18.58 5.44 12.97
C ALA A 800 -17.40 4.62 13.48
N GLY A 801 -17.28 4.41 14.78
CA GLY A 801 -16.14 3.68 15.33
C GLY A 801 -16.06 3.76 16.84
N ASP A 802 -14.97 3.21 17.35
CA ASP A 802 -14.79 2.89 18.76
C ASP A 802 -13.64 3.73 19.33
N LEU A 803 -13.97 4.63 20.26
CA LEU A 803 -13.03 5.57 20.89
C LEU A 803 -12.55 5.01 22.23
N MET A 804 -11.30 4.57 22.29
CA MET A 804 -10.64 4.11 23.51
C MET A 804 -10.25 5.31 24.37
N THR A 805 -10.81 5.41 25.57
CA THR A 805 -10.56 6.50 26.53
C THR A 805 -9.95 5.98 27.82
N MET A 806 -9.12 6.77 28.49
CA MET A 806 -8.41 6.35 29.70
C MET A 806 -8.91 7.10 30.94
N PHE A 807 -9.39 6.37 31.95
CA PHE A 807 -9.82 6.94 33.24
C PHE A 807 -8.69 6.90 34.28
N ASN A 808 -7.91 5.82 34.31
CA ASN A 808 -6.86 5.63 35.31
C ASN A 808 -5.47 5.72 34.69
N ASP A 809 -4.69 6.70 35.16
CA ASP A 809 -3.34 6.93 34.68
C ASP A 809 -2.31 6.04 35.40
N ARG A 810 -2.09 4.83 34.88
CA ARG A 810 -1.07 3.88 35.35
C ARG A 810 -0.14 3.45 34.21
N PRO A 811 1.14 3.13 34.47
CA PRO A 811 2.08 2.75 33.40
C PRO A 811 1.61 1.56 32.53
N GLU A 812 1.04 0.53 33.13
CA GLU A 812 0.49 -0.63 32.41
C GLU A 812 -0.75 -0.29 31.58
N VAL A 813 -1.52 0.72 31.98
CA VAL A 813 -2.69 1.21 31.23
C VAL A 813 -2.22 2.06 30.05
N ARG A 814 -1.24 2.94 30.25
CA ARG A 814 -0.58 3.69 29.17
C ARG A 814 0.03 2.77 28.12
N ALA A 815 0.66 1.67 28.55
CA ALA A 815 1.23 0.68 27.63
C ALA A 815 0.17 0.10 26.68
N LEU A 816 -1.03 -0.22 27.20
CA LEU A 816 -2.14 -0.70 26.38
C LEU A 816 -2.71 0.42 25.49
N MET A 817 -2.85 1.64 26.00
CA MET A 817 -3.28 2.79 25.20
C MET A 817 -2.31 3.08 24.05
N GLN A 818 -0.99 2.98 24.30
CA GLN A 818 0.03 3.09 23.25
C GLN A 818 -0.12 1.98 22.20
N TYR A 819 -0.43 0.74 22.60
CA TYR A 819 -0.72 -0.35 21.67
C TYR A 819 -1.93 -0.07 20.77
N PHE A 820 -3.01 0.50 21.33
CA PHE A 820 -4.20 0.90 20.56
C PHE A 820 -3.95 1.98 19.51
N THR A 821 -2.80 2.66 19.52
CA THR A 821 -2.49 3.70 18.53
C THR A 821 -1.96 3.18 17.20
N SER A 822 -1.77 1.86 17.02
CA SER A 822 -1.19 1.26 15.81
C SER A 822 -2.05 0.16 15.22
N ALA A 823 -2.12 0.05 13.89
CA ALA A 823 -2.87 -1.00 13.21
C ALA A 823 -2.47 -2.43 13.61
N GLU A 824 -1.28 -2.65 14.17
CA GLU A 824 -0.83 -3.97 14.59
C GLU A 824 -1.76 -4.58 15.65
N HIS A 825 -2.34 -3.78 16.56
CA HIS A 825 -3.29 -4.33 17.53
C HIS A 825 -4.53 -4.90 16.85
N LEU A 826 -5.01 -4.24 15.79
CA LEU A 826 -6.26 -4.62 15.13
C LEU A 826 -6.09 -5.76 14.12
N LYS A 827 -4.85 -6.13 13.79
CA LYS A 827 -4.50 -7.07 12.71
C LYS A 827 -5.29 -8.38 12.72
N VAL A 828 -5.52 -8.98 13.88
CA VAL A 828 -6.31 -10.22 14.00
C VAL A 828 -7.77 -9.99 13.60
N TRP A 829 -8.34 -8.85 13.99
CA TRP A 829 -9.71 -8.49 13.63
C TRP A 829 -9.81 -8.12 12.15
N LEU A 830 -8.87 -7.33 11.63
CA LEU A 830 -8.79 -7.01 10.19
C LEU A 830 -8.70 -8.31 9.36
N LYS A 831 -7.97 -9.32 9.84
CA LYS A 831 -7.85 -10.59 9.14
C LYS A 831 -9.13 -11.43 9.17
N THR A 832 -9.89 -11.34 10.25
CA THR A 832 -11.15 -12.08 10.44
C THR A 832 -12.33 -11.40 9.75
N GLY A 833 -12.24 -10.09 9.55
CA GLY A 833 -13.27 -9.23 8.96
C GLY A 833 -14.25 -8.64 9.96
N GLY A 834 -14.96 -7.60 9.54
CA GLY A 834 -15.91 -6.83 10.34
C GLY A 834 -15.33 -5.59 11.03
N ALA A 835 -14.12 -5.15 10.64
CA ALA A 835 -13.47 -3.96 11.19
C ALA A 835 -12.60 -3.27 10.12
N ILE A 836 -12.58 -1.93 10.15
CA ILE A 836 -11.67 -1.12 9.34
C ILE A 836 -10.72 -0.36 10.27
N SER A 837 -9.46 -0.20 9.85
CA SER A 837 -8.47 0.52 10.65
C SER A 837 -8.53 2.03 10.40
N PRO A 838 -8.56 2.88 11.44
CA PRO A 838 -8.38 4.33 11.31
C PRO A 838 -6.92 4.75 11.06
N HIS A 839 -5.98 3.83 11.23
CA HIS A 839 -4.56 4.13 11.25
C HIS A 839 -3.93 4.22 9.86
N GLN A 840 -2.94 5.09 9.71
CA GLN A 840 -2.14 5.25 8.49
C GLN A 840 -1.15 4.11 8.28
N ASP A 841 -0.74 3.42 9.36
CA ASP A 841 0.13 2.23 9.29
C ASP A 841 -0.62 0.94 8.91
N ALA A 842 -1.95 0.99 8.74
CA ALA A 842 -2.73 -0.13 8.25
C ALA A 842 -2.49 -0.38 6.75
N LYS A 843 -2.24 -1.64 6.39
CA LYS A 843 -1.94 -2.06 5.02
C LYS A 843 -3.00 -2.99 4.47
N ALA A 844 -3.16 -3.00 3.15
CA ALA A 844 -4.18 -3.81 2.47
C ALA A 844 -4.08 -5.32 2.75
N ASP A 845 -2.88 -5.83 3.02
CA ASP A 845 -2.62 -7.25 3.33
C ASP A 845 -3.00 -7.66 4.76
N MET A 846 -3.23 -6.70 5.66
CA MET A 846 -3.77 -6.95 7.00
C MET A 846 -5.23 -7.40 6.95
N TYR A 847 -5.96 -7.02 5.90
CA TYR A 847 -7.36 -7.36 5.74
C TYR A 847 -7.55 -8.79 5.21
N GLY A 848 -8.52 -9.51 5.77
CA GLY A 848 -8.98 -10.80 5.23
C GLY A 848 -9.88 -10.61 4.01
N SER A 849 -10.66 -9.53 4.00
CA SER A 849 -11.58 -9.16 2.93
C SER A 849 -10.96 -8.15 1.97
N LYS A 850 -11.09 -8.41 0.67
CA LYS A 850 -10.67 -7.44 -0.36
C LYS A 850 -11.61 -6.24 -0.41
N VAL A 851 -12.88 -6.45 -0.09
CA VAL A 851 -13.89 -5.38 -0.02
C VAL A 851 -13.55 -4.43 1.13
N GLU A 852 -13.21 -4.96 2.31
CA GLU A 852 -12.80 -4.14 3.46
C GLU A 852 -11.48 -3.41 3.23
N ALA A 853 -10.51 -4.03 2.55
CA ALA A 853 -9.27 -3.35 2.15
C ALA A 853 -9.54 -2.11 1.28
N LYS A 854 -10.49 -2.18 0.33
CA LYS A 854 -10.92 -1.02 -0.49
C LYS A 854 -11.57 0.07 0.37
N ILE A 855 -12.36 -0.30 1.38
CA ILE A 855 -12.98 0.65 2.30
C ILE A 855 -11.90 1.38 3.12
N GLY A 856 -10.91 0.64 3.62
CA GLY A 856 -9.75 1.22 4.30
C GLY A 856 -9.00 2.23 3.43
N ASP A 857 -8.77 1.91 2.15
CA ASP A 857 -8.14 2.81 1.18
C ASP A 857 -8.95 4.10 0.96
N ILE A 858 -10.29 4.00 0.88
CA ILE A 858 -11.18 5.17 0.75
C ILE A 858 -11.08 6.08 1.98
N ILE A 859 -11.08 5.51 3.19
CA ILE A 859 -10.96 6.28 4.43
C ILE A 859 -9.59 6.95 4.52
N GLN A 860 -8.51 6.27 4.15
CA GLN A 860 -7.16 6.83 4.15
C GLN A 860 -6.98 7.97 3.15
N LYS A 861 -7.66 7.91 1.99
CA LYS A 861 -7.60 8.92 0.92
C LYS A 861 -8.65 10.03 1.02
N ALA A 862 -9.56 9.97 2.00
CA ALA A 862 -10.64 10.93 2.14
C ALA A 862 -10.12 12.36 2.31
N THR A 863 -10.78 13.35 1.67
CA THR A 863 -10.41 14.77 1.84
C THR A 863 -10.80 15.29 3.22
N ALA A 864 -11.83 14.70 3.82
CA ALA A 864 -12.26 14.92 5.19
C ALA A 864 -12.88 13.63 5.73
N VAL A 865 -12.69 13.37 7.03
CA VAL A 865 -13.40 12.31 7.73
C VAL A 865 -14.25 12.96 8.81
N ARG A 866 -15.52 12.58 8.93
CA ARG A 866 -16.41 13.05 10.00
C ARG A 866 -17.18 11.89 10.60
N PHE A 867 -17.29 11.91 11.92
CA PHE A 867 -18.06 10.92 12.65
C PHE A 867 -19.56 11.12 12.41
N ASP A 868 -20.32 10.06 12.57
CA ASP A 868 -21.78 10.05 12.66
C ASP A 868 -22.25 11.23 13.53
N GLY A 869 -23.05 12.09 12.92
CA GLY A 869 -23.45 13.34 13.52
C GLY A 869 -24.33 13.12 14.74
N SER A 870 -25.26 12.16 14.65
CA SER A 870 -26.15 11.81 15.76
C SER A 870 -25.41 11.21 16.95
N ASP A 871 -24.32 10.46 16.73
CA ASP A 871 -23.48 9.91 17.81
C ASP A 871 -22.56 10.96 18.47
N LEU A 872 -22.29 12.08 17.78
CA LEU A 872 -21.58 13.22 18.34
C LEU A 872 -22.49 14.13 19.19
N MET A 873 -23.80 14.12 18.92
CA MET A 873 -24.78 14.94 19.64
C MET A 873 -25.06 14.38 21.04
N PRO A 874 -25.63 15.20 21.96
CA PRO A 874 -26.19 14.69 23.21
C PRO A 874 -27.21 13.58 22.94
N GLY A 875 -27.25 12.55 23.80
CA GLY A 875 -28.09 11.36 23.57
C GLY A 875 -29.58 11.68 23.44
N GLU A 876 -30.08 12.68 24.16
CA GLU A 876 -31.46 13.19 24.06
C GLU A 876 -31.77 13.86 22.71
N VAL A 877 -30.75 14.32 21.99
CA VAL A 877 -30.86 14.94 20.67
C VAL A 877 -30.63 13.89 19.59
N GLY A 878 -29.42 13.34 19.50
CA GLY A 878 -29.01 12.43 18.43
C GLY A 878 -29.83 11.14 18.45
N ALA A 879 -29.65 10.33 19.49
CA ALA A 879 -30.40 9.09 19.71
C ALA A 879 -31.87 9.30 20.16
N GLY A 880 -32.28 10.55 20.37
CA GLY A 880 -33.59 10.93 20.87
C GLY A 880 -34.45 11.62 19.81
N SER A 881 -34.47 12.96 19.87
CA SER A 881 -35.35 13.77 19.03
C SER A 881 -35.07 13.63 17.53
N PHE A 882 -33.80 13.52 17.11
CA PHE A 882 -33.42 13.42 15.71
C PHE A 882 -33.94 12.12 15.08
N TRP A 883 -33.76 10.97 15.75
CA TRP A 883 -34.30 9.68 15.30
C TRP A 883 -35.83 9.68 15.24
N LYS A 884 -36.47 10.10 16.34
CA LYS A 884 -37.94 10.08 16.46
C LYS A 884 -38.61 11.02 15.46
N LEU A 885 -38.22 12.30 15.46
CA LEU A 885 -38.82 13.30 14.57
C LEU A 885 -38.43 13.04 13.11
N GLY A 886 -37.24 12.48 12.85
CA GLY A 886 -36.85 12.02 11.52
C GLY A 886 -37.80 10.93 10.99
N THR A 887 -38.15 9.97 11.85
CA THR A 887 -39.15 8.94 11.52
C THR A 887 -40.54 9.55 11.26
N ASP A 888 -40.97 10.49 12.10
CA ASP A 888 -42.23 11.23 11.90
C ASP A 888 -42.22 12.01 10.57
N TYR A 889 -41.08 12.59 10.18
CA TYR A 889 -40.93 13.26 8.89
C TYR A 889 -40.98 12.28 7.71
N VAL A 890 -40.26 11.16 7.80
CA VAL A 890 -40.23 10.11 6.76
C VAL A 890 -41.63 9.53 6.53
N THR A 891 -42.39 9.28 7.60
CA THR A 891 -43.80 8.81 7.52
C THR A 891 -44.78 9.87 7.01
N GLY A 892 -44.38 11.15 7.02
CA GLY A 892 -45.22 12.28 6.64
C GLY A 892 -46.14 12.77 7.76
N ALA A 893 -45.92 12.34 9.00
CA ALA A 893 -46.66 12.81 10.17
C ALA A 893 -46.35 14.27 10.51
N ILE A 894 -45.14 14.76 10.17
CA ILE A 894 -44.73 16.15 10.38
C ILE A 894 -44.06 16.75 9.14
N THR A 895 -44.01 18.08 9.06
CA THR A 895 -43.32 18.82 8.00
C THR A 895 -41.81 18.91 8.27
N LEU A 896 -41.02 19.30 7.26
CA LEU A 896 -39.58 19.55 7.40
C LEU A 896 -39.30 20.62 8.46
N ASP A 897 -40.10 21.70 8.51
CA ASP A 897 -39.93 22.75 9.51
C ASP A 897 -40.23 22.25 10.92
N ALA A 898 -41.31 21.46 11.09
CA ALA A 898 -41.66 20.88 12.38
C ALA A 898 -40.60 19.89 12.88
N PHE A 899 -40.02 19.10 11.96
CA PHE A 899 -38.87 18.24 12.25
C PHE A 899 -37.69 19.07 12.75
N ALA A 900 -37.25 20.05 11.96
CA ALA A 900 -36.06 20.84 12.26
C ALA A 900 -36.19 21.63 13.57
N ASP A 901 -37.30 22.35 13.74
CA ASP A 901 -37.56 23.12 14.97
C ASP A 901 -37.72 22.21 16.19
N GLY A 902 -38.25 21.01 16.01
CA GLY A 902 -38.42 20.03 17.09
C GLY A 902 -37.08 19.51 17.60
N VAL A 903 -36.14 19.21 16.69
CA VAL A 903 -34.77 18.81 17.08
C VAL A 903 -34.05 19.98 17.75
N ASP A 904 -34.12 21.20 17.20
CA ASP A 904 -33.50 22.39 17.79
C ASP A 904 -33.96 22.67 19.24
N LYS A 905 -35.24 22.40 19.55
CA LYS A 905 -35.82 22.57 20.90
C LYS A 905 -35.32 21.55 21.91
N SER A 906 -34.81 20.41 21.46
CA SER A 906 -34.40 19.30 22.34
C SER A 906 -32.98 19.44 22.89
N TRP A 907 -32.19 20.39 22.37
CA TRP A 907 -30.82 20.59 22.83
C TRP A 907 -30.77 21.06 24.29
N PRO A 908 -29.86 20.49 25.11
CA PRO A 908 -29.59 20.97 26.47
C PRO A 908 -29.24 22.45 26.48
N ARG A 909 -29.77 23.16 27.48
CA ARG A 909 -29.58 24.61 27.67
C ARG A 909 -28.46 24.93 28.65
#